data_AF-A0A3B5LQ35-F1
#
_entry.id   AF-A0A3B5LQ35-F1
#
_cell.length_a   1.000
_cell.length_b   1.000
_cell.length_c   1.000
_cell.angle_alpha   90.00
_cell.angle_beta   90.00
_cell.angle_gamma   90.00
#
_symmetry.space_group_name_H-M   'P 1'
#
loop_
_entity.id
_entity.type
_entity.pdbx_description
1 polymer ?
#
loop_
_entity_poly.entity_id
_entity_poly.type
_entity_poly.pdbx_seq_one_letter_code
_entity_poly.pdbx_strand_id
1 'polypeptide(L)'
;MSSVVLSYFGSKLVFKILCDNDGCLEVRQLNAKLAQNSFGVKVANLRSVLFDDGKIAIREGRQRVPGGNIRPDSLVVAKTSLRLCQRKAGECGHCDGLHLCRYFVCGGCTFGPKCKNPHSLASPHNADLLQRFGLQDLTEKQLFQLLLQNDPFLLPEVCPHYNKGDGPFGSCRYTTSCTKLHVCLHFLQGDCRYGSRCKRTHTVQQGMKLFKGFSQENIQNLYKIYRNKFIINGQCGQHETPAAAGPGNPRSLTNSVGPSKPNSEGERNEICLYNIRKSCSFKEKCVRVHWNLPYKWEVLHRDGVTWKDLPCMEEIEKAYSDPTCNSSWDPLLSTLGILSKSPVRRLSTASSVLHPPHFILTTQWIWYWKEDNGLWIEYGQGGGDTTVTSETLEKMYLADKDAEITFQAGKHQYTLHFKGDEGSQTMFQQNLKYKTKREIRRRPRFVSPQDVNDIKSGPSHSSCSSTAEHIPPHWDKKALPDLSYKVYLMYSLYLTLRTMPCSRIESIQRIQNPSLWKVFQWQKDQMQKRNGGTRVDEKLLFHGTEESLVDAICDQNFDWRMCGVHGTAYGRGSYFARDASYSDRYSRVRGSLNKIMFVARVLVGEYTKGRSNYVRPPPKAGSKALYDSCVDSERDPSIFVVFEKQQIYPEYLIKYR
;
A
#
# COMPACT_ATOMS: atom_id res chain seq x y z
N MET A 1 -1.08 -11.07 40.98
CA MET A 1 -0.62 -10.23 39.84
C MET A 1 -1.31 -10.72 38.58
N SER A 2 -2.04 -9.86 37.87
CA SER A 2 -2.82 -10.22 36.67
C SER A 2 -1.92 -10.70 35.52
N SER A 3 -2.40 -11.62 34.66
CA SER A 3 -1.60 -12.18 33.54
C SER A 3 -1.09 -11.11 32.56
N VAL A 4 -1.77 -9.98 32.45
CA VAL A 4 -1.38 -8.80 31.66
C VAL A 4 -0.09 -8.17 32.18
N VAL A 5 0.06 -8.06 33.51
CA VAL A 5 1.26 -7.48 34.14
C VAL A 5 2.47 -8.38 33.85
N LEU A 6 2.30 -9.71 33.97
CA LEU A 6 3.33 -10.69 33.63
C LEU A 6 3.72 -10.64 32.13
N SER A 7 2.76 -10.40 31.23
CA SER A 7 3.03 -10.28 29.78
C SER A 7 3.79 -9.01 29.40
N TYR A 8 3.51 -7.88 30.05
CA TYR A 8 4.20 -6.61 29.81
C TYR A 8 5.64 -6.63 30.32
N PHE A 9 5.86 -7.15 31.54
CA PHE A 9 7.21 -7.37 32.07
C PHE A 9 7.98 -8.41 31.23
N GLY A 10 7.31 -9.46 30.76
CA GLY A 10 7.89 -10.46 29.84
C GLY A 10 8.34 -9.86 28.51
N SER A 11 7.54 -8.97 27.91
CA SER A 11 7.89 -8.30 26.64
C SER A 11 9.09 -7.38 26.77
N LYS A 12 9.13 -6.53 27.82
CA LYS A 12 10.29 -5.67 28.09
C LYS A 12 11.56 -6.47 28.35
N LEU A 13 11.47 -7.56 29.12
CA LEU A 13 12.61 -8.41 29.44
C LEU A 13 13.17 -9.10 28.18
N VAL A 14 12.30 -9.68 27.34
CA VAL A 14 12.71 -10.29 26.06
C VAL A 14 13.40 -9.27 25.18
N PHE A 15 12.82 -8.08 25.03
CA PHE A 15 13.38 -7.03 24.18
C PHE A 15 14.75 -6.55 24.68
N LYS A 16 14.92 -6.41 26.00
CA LYS A 16 16.19 -6.06 26.63
C LYS A 16 17.25 -7.15 26.42
N ILE A 17 16.90 -8.42 26.66
CA ILE A 17 17.80 -9.57 26.43
C ILE A 17 18.24 -9.62 24.97
N LEU A 18 17.34 -9.37 24.00
CA LEU A 18 17.71 -9.33 22.59
C LEU A 18 18.71 -8.19 22.32
N CYS A 19 18.44 -6.98 22.82
CA CYS A 19 19.35 -5.84 22.63
C CYS A 19 20.72 -6.04 23.30
N ASP A 20 20.78 -6.77 24.42
CA ASP A 20 22.04 -7.18 25.08
C ASP A 20 22.83 -8.23 24.29
N ASN A 21 22.21 -8.88 23.30
CA ASN A 21 22.81 -9.94 22.51
C ASN A 21 22.74 -9.58 21.02
N ASP A 22 23.39 -8.47 20.65
CA ASP A 22 23.48 -7.97 19.27
C ASP A 22 22.12 -7.77 18.58
N GLY A 23 21.05 -7.53 19.34
CA GLY A 23 19.70 -7.34 18.82
C GLY A 23 19.03 -8.62 18.30
N CYS A 24 19.61 -9.81 18.51
CA CYS A 24 19.00 -11.08 18.09
C CYS A 24 19.46 -12.31 18.90
N LEU A 25 18.58 -13.29 19.09
CA LEU A 25 18.92 -14.60 19.68
C LEU A 25 18.11 -15.71 19.04
N GLU A 26 18.65 -16.93 19.02
CA GLU A 26 17.85 -18.11 18.72
C GLU A 26 16.85 -18.37 19.85
N VAL A 27 15.66 -18.90 19.52
CA VAL A 27 14.62 -19.20 20.51
C VAL A 27 15.15 -20.07 21.66
N ARG A 28 15.99 -21.07 21.37
CA ARG A 28 16.63 -21.91 22.41
C ARG A 28 17.51 -21.11 23.37
N GLN A 29 18.28 -20.15 22.85
CA GLN A 29 19.19 -19.33 23.64
C GLN A 29 18.42 -18.28 24.44
N LEU A 30 17.38 -17.71 23.84
CA LEU A 30 16.45 -16.80 24.51
C LEU A 30 15.76 -17.52 25.69
N ASN A 31 15.25 -18.73 25.48
CA ASN A 31 14.65 -19.54 26.53
C ASN A 31 15.63 -19.85 27.67
N ALA A 32 16.89 -20.20 27.35
CA ALA A 32 17.92 -20.43 28.36
C ALA A 32 18.23 -19.17 29.18
N LYS A 33 18.35 -18.00 28.54
CA LYS A 33 18.58 -16.72 29.23
C LYS A 33 17.38 -16.25 30.04
N LEU A 34 16.16 -16.55 29.60
CA LEU A 34 14.94 -16.29 30.38
C LEU A 34 14.87 -17.19 31.62
N ALA A 35 15.28 -18.46 31.50
CA ALA A 35 15.30 -19.41 32.62
C ALA A 35 16.37 -19.07 33.69
N GLN A 36 17.47 -18.40 33.30
CA GLN A 36 18.54 -18.00 34.22
C GLN A 36 18.26 -16.68 34.97
N ASN A 37 17.30 -15.88 34.54
CA ASN A 37 16.94 -14.65 35.24
C ASN A 37 16.01 -14.96 36.42
N SER A 38 16.41 -14.55 37.62
CA SER A 38 15.89 -14.94 38.95
C SER A 38 14.41 -14.65 39.26
N PHE A 39 13.58 -14.31 38.27
CA PHE A 39 12.20 -13.90 38.47
C PHE A 39 11.17 -15.03 38.49
N GLY A 40 11.57 -16.30 38.31
CA GLY A 40 10.65 -17.44 38.45
C GLY A 40 9.43 -17.41 37.52
N VAL A 41 9.39 -16.49 36.56
CA VAL A 41 8.32 -16.41 35.57
C VAL A 41 8.58 -17.56 34.60
N LYS A 42 7.90 -18.69 34.82
CA LYS A 42 7.49 -19.54 33.70
C LYS A 42 6.79 -18.58 32.75
N VAL A 43 7.44 -18.18 31.65
CA VAL A 43 6.83 -17.32 30.63
C VAL A 43 5.76 -18.19 29.98
N ALA A 44 4.59 -18.27 30.61
CA ALA A 44 3.49 -19.13 30.23
C ALA A 44 2.89 -18.75 28.87
N ASN A 45 3.42 -17.72 28.21
CA ASN A 45 3.09 -17.36 26.84
C ASN A 45 4.23 -16.57 26.16
N LEU A 46 5.40 -17.19 25.95
CA LEU A 46 6.44 -16.64 25.05
C LEU A 46 5.85 -16.33 23.66
N ARG A 47 4.83 -17.11 23.29
CA ARG A 47 4.01 -16.94 22.10
C ARG A 47 3.44 -15.52 21.97
N SER A 48 2.75 -14.99 22.98
CA SER A 48 2.12 -13.65 22.88
C SER A 48 3.14 -12.50 22.81
N VAL A 49 4.33 -12.68 23.38
CA VAL A 49 5.43 -11.70 23.32
C VAL A 49 6.14 -11.72 21.96
N LEU A 50 6.32 -12.91 21.38
CA LEU A 50 6.99 -13.11 20.09
C LEU A 50 6.14 -12.69 18.89
N PHE A 51 4.83 -12.52 19.06
CA PHE A 51 3.89 -12.05 18.03
C PHE A 51 3.63 -10.53 18.06
N ASP A 52 4.38 -9.76 18.85
CA ASP A 52 4.39 -8.30 18.73
C ASP A 52 5.15 -7.90 17.45
N ASP A 53 4.41 -7.86 16.33
CA ASP A 53 4.89 -7.44 15.01
C ASP A 53 5.30 -5.97 14.95
N GLY A 54 5.19 -5.18 16.03
CA GLY A 54 5.80 -3.87 16.14
C GLY A 54 7.24 -3.91 16.67
N LYS A 55 7.60 -4.96 17.43
CA LYS A 55 8.85 -5.04 18.21
C LYS A 55 9.71 -6.26 17.93
N ILE A 56 9.16 -7.32 17.35
CA ILE A 56 9.90 -8.56 17.08
C ILE A 56 9.81 -8.93 15.61
N ALA A 57 10.91 -9.40 15.03
CA ALA A 57 10.96 -10.09 13.76
C ALA A 57 11.53 -11.50 13.95
N ILE A 58 11.04 -12.48 13.20
CA ILE A 58 11.42 -13.90 13.34
C ILE A 58 11.81 -14.47 11.98
N ARG A 59 13.01 -15.02 11.91
CA ARG A 59 13.42 -15.88 10.80
C ARG A 59 13.27 -17.33 11.22
N GLU A 60 12.37 -18.05 10.56
CA GLU A 60 12.10 -19.45 10.87
C GLU A 60 13.34 -20.33 10.68
N GLY A 61 13.59 -21.18 11.69
CA GLY A 61 14.62 -22.19 11.68
C GLY A 61 14.27 -23.37 10.78
N ARG A 62 15.16 -24.36 10.67
CA ARG A 62 14.99 -25.57 9.85
C ARG A 62 14.66 -26.81 10.68
N GLN A 63 14.79 -26.76 12.01
CA GLN A 63 14.51 -27.90 12.88
C GLN A 63 13.01 -28.23 12.91
N ARG A 64 12.65 -29.46 12.56
CA ARG A 64 11.25 -29.93 12.65
C ARG A 64 10.91 -30.26 14.10
N VAL A 65 9.77 -29.78 14.58
CA VAL A 65 9.25 -30.06 15.92
C VAL A 65 7.77 -30.44 15.81
N PRO A 66 7.30 -31.49 16.50
CA PRO A 66 5.87 -31.81 16.56
C PRO A 66 5.10 -30.75 17.35
N GLY A 67 3.97 -30.28 16.80
CA GLY A 67 3.14 -29.22 17.40
C GLY A 67 3.56 -27.83 16.94
N GLY A 68 2.59 -27.03 16.46
CA GLY A 68 2.78 -25.72 15.81
C GLY A 68 3.31 -24.58 16.71
N ASN A 69 4.47 -24.80 17.32
CA ASN A 69 5.26 -23.83 18.07
C ASN A 69 6.44 -23.33 17.24
N ILE A 70 6.95 -22.13 17.56
CA ILE A 70 8.12 -21.53 16.92
C ILE A 70 9.33 -22.45 17.11
N ARG A 71 10.09 -22.69 16.04
CA ARG A 71 11.21 -23.65 16.07
C ARG A 71 12.33 -23.15 17.00
N PRO A 72 12.98 -24.04 17.79
CA PRO A 72 14.05 -23.66 18.71
C PRO A 72 15.25 -22.97 18.05
N ASP A 73 15.49 -23.26 16.78
CA ASP A 73 16.54 -22.67 15.95
C ASP A 73 16.07 -21.45 15.14
N SER A 74 14.81 -21.00 15.33
CA SER A 74 14.33 -19.74 14.78
C SER A 74 15.07 -18.58 15.43
N LEU A 75 15.47 -17.61 14.62
CA LEU A 75 16.19 -16.42 15.07
C LEU A 75 15.20 -15.29 15.33
N VAL A 76 15.13 -14.83 16.58
CA VAL A 76 14.33 -13.71 17.05
C VAL A 76 15.16 -12.44 16.99
N VAL A 77 14.63 -11.38 16.39
CA VAL A 77 15.33 -10.11 16.15
C VAL A 77 14.50 -8.96 16.68
N ALA A 78 15.11 -8.06 17.45
CA ALA A 78 14.45 -6.85 17.96
C ALA A 78 14.27 -5.80 16.85
N LYS A 79 13.09 -5.18 16.77
CA LYS A 79 12.81 -4.12 15.79
C LYS A 79 12.15 -2.90 16.41
N THR A 80 12.27 -1.78 15.72
CA THR A 80 11.63 -0.51 16.07
C THR A 80 11.44 0.34 14.81
N SER A 81 10.42 1.18 14.80
CA SER A 81 10.21 2.21 13.78
C SER A 81 10.93 3.53 14.08
N LEU A 82 11.59 3.67 15.25
CA LEU A 82 12.35 4.87 15.60
C LEU A 82 13.59 5.07 14.71
N ARG A 83 13.82 6.29 14.24
CA ARG A 83 14.91 6.67 13.32
C ARG A 83 15.66 7.91 13.81
N LEU A 84 16.84 8.16 13.27
CA LEU A 84 17.55 9.43 13.45
C LEU A 84 16.94 10.53 12.58
N CYS A 85 16.89 11.74 13.14
CA CYS A 85 16.57 12.92 12.37
C CYS A 85 17.75 13.25 11.42
N GLN A 86 17.45 13.41 10.13
CA GLN A 86 18.46 13.76 9.11
C GLN A 86 18.58 15.28 8.88
N ARG A 87 17.76 16.09 9.56
CA ARG A 87 17.84 17.56 9.50
C ARG A 87 18.97 18.06 10.40
N LYS A 88 19.46 19.28 10.14
CA LYS A 88 20.52 19.87 10.97
C LYS A 88 19.97 20.21 12.36
N ALA A 89 20.85 20.13 13.36
CA ALA A 89 20.52 20.46 14.74
C ALA A 89 19.96 21.90 14.84
N GLY A 90 18.78 22.05 15.46
CA GLY A 90 18.10 23.34 15.65
C GLY A 90 17.17 23.78 14.51
N GLU A 91 17.18 23.12 13.35
CA GLU A 91 16.28 23.47 12.22
C GLU A 91 14.94 22.73 12.27
N CYS A 92 14.63 22.08 13.40
CA CYS A 92 13.48 21.22 13.53
C CYS A 92 12.69 21.52 14.81
N GLY A 93 11.49 22.08 14.65
CA GLY A 93 10.58 22.39 15.77
C GLY A 93 9.73 21.21 16.23
N HIS A 94 9.36 20.29 15.32
CA HIS A 94 8.63 19.05 15.61
C HIS A 94 9.09 17.94 14.64
N CYS A 95 9.68 16.86 15.14
CA CYS A 95 10.00 15.67 14.34
C CYS A 95 9.88 14.37 15.13
N ASP A 96 9.68 13.28 14.40
CA ASP A 96 9.58 11.93 14.98
C ASP A 96 10.93 11.18 14.99
N GLY A 97 12.04 11.91 14.87
CA GLY A 97 13.39 11.36 14.80
C GLY A 97 14.25 11.77 15.98
N LEU A 98 15.14 10.87 16.42
CA LEU A 98 16.12 11.17 17.45
C LEU A 98 17.13 12.20 16.95
N HIS A 99 17.31 13.26 17.74
CA HIS A 99 18.36 14.25 17.53
C HIS A 99 19.65 13.74 18.13
N LEU A 100 20.42 12.98 17.35
CA LEU A 100 21.73 12.48 17.72
C LEU A 100 22.71 12.56 16.56
N CYS A 101 23.98 12.67 16.89
CA CYS A 101 25.04 12.51 15.93
C CYS A 101 25.08 11.08 15.40
N ARG A 102 25.00 10.94 14.08
CA ARG A 102 25.18 9.67 13.38
C ARG A 102 26.44 8.92 13.84
N TYR A 103 27.59 9.59 13.87
CA TYR A 103 28.85 8.97 14.24
C TYR A 103 28.93 8.61 15.73
N PHE A 104 28.13 9.25 16.57
CA PHE A 104 28.00 8.88 17.98
C PHE A 104 27.26 7.55 18.10
N VAL A 105 26.14 7.40 17.39
CA VAL A 105 25.40 6.12 17.32
C VAL A 105 26.25 5.00 16.71
N CYS A 106 27.04 5.31 15.68
CA CYS A 106 27.99 4.34 15.10
C CYS A 106 29.20 4.05 16.02
N GLY A 107 29.41 4.82 17.10
CA GLY A 107 30.47 4.59 18.09
C GLY A 107 31.85 5.18 17.75
N GLY A 108 31.94 6.11 16.79
CA GLY A 108 33.22 6.64 16.30
C GLY A 108 33.22 8.13 15.98
N CYS A 109 32.42 8.95 16.67
CA CYS A 109 32.47 10.40 16.49
C CYS A 109 33.78 11.00 17.02
N THR A 110 34.62 11.53 16.13
CA THR A 110 35.92 12.12 16.48
C THR A 110 35.82 13.55 17.04
N PHE A 111 34.66 14.20 16.94
CA PHE A 111 34.46 15.57 17.42
C PHE A 111 34.10 15.65 18.90
N GLY A 112 33.71 14.53 19.52
CA GLY A 112 33.34 14.45 20.93
C GLY A 112 32.40 15.58 21.37
N PRO A 113 32.70 16.32 22.44
CA PRO A 113 31.85 17.40 22.95
C PRO A 113 31.78 18.62 22.02
N LYS A 114 32.68 18.76 21.04
CA LYS A 114 32.66 19.84 20.04
C LYS A 114 31.80 19.48 18.80
N CYS A 115 31.10 18.35 18.84
CA CYS A 115 30.24 17.96 17.72
C CYS A 115 29.05 18.91 17.59
N LYS A 116 28.76 19.34 16.35
CA LYS A 116 27.58 20.17 16.05
C LYS A 116 26.26 19.41 16.19
N ASN A 117 26.31 18.08 16.19
CA ASN A 117 25.14 17.22 16.39
C ASN A 117 25.11 16.71 17.83
N PRO A 118 23.94 16.60 18.47
CA PRO A 118 23.86 16.22 19.88
C PRO A 118 24.39 14.82 20.16
N HIS A 119 25.04 14.64 21.32
CA HIS A 119 25.53 13.35 21.82
C HIS A 119 24.79 12.91 23.09
N SER A 120 23.57 13.41 23.33
CA SER A 120 22.82 13.12 24.54
C SER A 120 21.39 12.70 24.21
N LEU A 121 21.00 11.56 24.78
CA LEU A 121 19.61 11.10 24.79
C LEU A 121 18.74 11.87 25.79
N ALA A 122 19.35 12.63 26.72
CA ALA A 122 18.64 13.30 27.81
C ALA A 122 17.89 14.58 27.39
N SER A 123 17.99 14.99 26.12
CA SER A 123 17.17 16.11 25.64
C SER A 123 15.67 15.81 25.83
N PRO A 124 14.83 16.77 26.22
CA PRO A 124 13.39 16.55 26.40
C PRO A 124 12.72 15.89 25.20
N HIS A 125 13.12 16.30 23.98
CA HIS A 125 12.68 15.71 22.72
C HIS A 125 13.00 14.21 22.59
N ASN A 126 14.26 13.83 22.78
CA ASN A 126 14.67 12.43 22.71
C ASN A 126 14.03 11.60 23.84
N ALA A 127 13.90 12.15 25.05
CA ALA A 127 13.27 11.46 26.17
C ALA A 127 11.79 11.15 25.91
N ASP A 128 11.04 12.12 25.38
CA ASP A 128 9.64 11.93 24.97
C ASP A 128 9.51 10.90 23.84
N LEU A 129 10.38 10.94 22.82
CA LEU A 129 10.41 9.90 21.79
C LEU A 129 10.72 8.53 22.38
N LEU A 130 11.75 8.39 23.21
CA LEU A 130 12.07 7.10 23.82
C LEU A 130 10.91 6.56 24.66
N GLN A 131 10.20 7.42 25.37
CA GLN A 131 9.00 7.02 26.13
C GLN A 131 7.85 6.59 25.21
N ARG A 132 7.57 7.34 24.13
CA ARG A 132 6.53 7.00 23.14
C ARG A 132 6.75 5.65 22.47
N PHE A 133 8.01 5.32 22.17
CA PHE A 133 8.38 4.05 21.55
C PHE A 133 8.63 2.92 22.57
N GLY A 134 8.53 3.21 23.88
CA GLY A 134 8.75 2.22 24.95
C GLY A 134 10.20 1.77 25.11
N LEU A 135 11.15 2.65 24.79
CA LEU A 135 12.60 2.42 24.76
C LEU A 135 13.37 3.19 25.84
N GLN A 136 12.68 3.90 26.73
CA GLN A 136 13.29 4.72 27.78
C GLN A 136 14.12 3.91 28.80
N ASP A 137 13.83 2.62 28.94
CA ASP A 137 14.51 1.72 29.88
C ASP A 137 15.77 1.07 29.28
N LEU A 138 16.11 1.40 28.02
CA LEU A 138 17.29 0.88 27.33
C LEU A 138 18.52 1.74 27.60
N THR A 139 19.67 1.09 27.74
CA THR A 139 20.96 1.78 27.78
C THR A 139 21.33 2.33 26.40
N GLU A 140 22.27 3.29 26.34
CA GLU A 140 22.76 3.82 25.06
C GLU A 140 23.28 2.71 24.15
N LYS A 141 24.02 1.75 24.71
CA LYS A 141 24.55 0.59 23.97
C LYS A 141 23.42 -0.24 23.34
N GLN A 142 22.38 -0.56 24.12
CA GLN A 142 21.23 -1.32 23.64
C GLN A 142 20.46 -0.57 22.55
N LEU A 143 20.22 0.73 22.77
CA LEU A 143 19.51 1.57 21.82
C LEU A 143 20.29 1.75 20.51
N PHE A 144 21.60 1.96 20.58
CA PHE A 144 22.43 2.14 19.37
C PHE A 144 22.50 0.85 18.55
N GLN A 145 22.63 -0.31 19.20
CA GLN A 145 22.52 -1.61 18.53
C GLN A 145 21.17 -1.74 17.80
N LEU A 146 20.07 -1.41 18.49
CA LEU A 146 18.73 -1.46 17.92
C LEU A 146 18.58 -0.50 16.72
N LEU A 147 19.08 0.73 16.82
CA LEU A 147 19.04 1.71 15.74
C LEU A 147 19.88 1.26 14.53
N LEU A 148 21.08 0.72 14.75
CA LEU A 148 21.98 0.26 13.67
C LEU A 148 21.34 -0.80 12.77
N GLN A 149 20.52 -1.69 13.32
CA GLN A 149 19.83 -2.72 12.54
C GLN A 149 18.46 -2.29 11.97
N ASN A 150 17.89 -1.18 12.43
CA ASN A 150 16.55 -0.71 12.02
C ASN A 150 16.58 0.54 11.12
N ASP A 151 17.55 1.44 11.29
CA ASP A 151 17.61 2.70 10.55
C ASP A 151 18.45 2.55 9.26
N PRO A 152 17.84 2.64 8.06
CA PRO A 152 18.57 2.54 6.80
C PRO A 152 19.62 3.62 6.63
N PHE A 153 19.44 4.79 7.26
CA PHE A 153 20.40 5.88 7.20
C PHE A 153 21.75 5.44 7.74
N LEU A 154 21.79 4.67 8.83
CA LEU A 154 23.01 4.39 9.59
C LEU A 154 24.03 3.47 8.91
N LEU A 155 23.59 2.57 8.03
CA LEU A 155 24.47 1.60 7.38
C LEU A 155 24.69 1.93 5.90
N PRO A 156 25.91 1.74 5.36
CA PRO A 156 26.14 1.79 3.92
C PRO A 156 25.23 0.84 3.14
N GLU A 157 24.93 1.17 1.89
CA GLU A 157 24.21 0.25 1.01
C GLU A 157 25.13 -0.85 0.49
N VAL A 158 24.64 -2.09 0.42
CA VAL A 158 25.33 -3.19 -0.26
C VAL A 158 25.24 -2.98 -1.77
N CYS A 159 26.37 -3.07 -2.47
CA CYS A 159 26.41 -2.88 -3.91
C CYS A 159 25.70 -4.04 -4.62
N PRO A 160 24.60 -3.77 -5.35
CA PRO A 160 23.89 -4.81 -6.07
C PRO A 160 24.68 -5.36 -7.25
N HIS A 161 25.42 -4.50 -7.94
CA HIS A 161 26.24 -4.87 -9.09
C HIS A 161 27.39 -5.77 -8.71
N TYR A 162 28.00 -5.54 -7.54
CA TYR A 162 29.04 -6.41 -7.00
C TYR A 162 28.51 -7.82 -6.76
N ASN A 163 27.21 -8.01 -6.55
CA ASN A 163 26.63 -9.34 -6.33
C ASN A 163 26.13 -10.01 -7.63
N LYS A 164 26.28 -9.36 -8.80
CA LYS A 164 25.85 -9.87 -10.12
C LYS A 164 27.04 -9.96 -11.09
N GLY A 165 27.02 -10.89 -12.05
CA GLY A 165 28.07 -11.03 -13.09
C GLY A 165 29.38 -11.67 -12.61
N ASP A 166 30.27 -12.00 -13.54
CA ASP A 166 31.54 -12.69 -13.27
C ASP A 166 32.71 -11.74 -12.94
N GLY A 167 33.81 -12.30 -12.42
CA GLY A 167 35.04 -11.56 -12.07
C GLY A 167 35.07 -11.00 -10.63
N PRO A 168 36.23 -10.46 -10.19
CA PRO A 168 36.49 -10.09 -8.80
C PRO A 168 35.57 -8.98 -8.25
N PHE A 169 34.98 -8.16 -9.14
CA PHE A 169 34.04 -7.08 -8.77
C PHE A 169 32.63 -7.28 -9.33
N GLY A 170 32.34 -8.44 -9.94
CA GLY A 170 31.08 -8.66 -10.66
C GLY A 170 30.84 -7.62 -11.75
N SER A 171 29.60 -7.18 -11.88
CA SER A 171 29.13 -6.19 -12.86
C SER A 171 29.34 -4.73 -12.41
N CYS A 172 30.03 -4.49 -11.29
CA CYS A 172 30.25 -3.14 -10.78
C CYS A 172 31.35 -2.42 -11.55
N ARG A 173 30.98 -1.40 -12.33
CA ARG A 173 31.91 -0.60 -13.14
C ARG A 173 32.87 0.28 -12.32
N TYR A 174 32.58 0.51 -11.04
CA TYR A 174 33.38 1.38 -10.17
C TYR A 174 34.46 0.65 -9.38
N THR A 175 34.45 -0.68 -9.35
CA THR A 175 35.48 -1.53 -8.71
C THR A 175 35.87 -1.04 -7.29
N THR A 176 37.09 -0.55 -7.08
CA THR A 176 37.61 -0.05 -5.80
C THR A 176 37.17 1.37 -5.45
N SER A 177 36.62 2.11 -6.42
CA SER A 177 36.06 3.46 -6.23
C SER A 177 34.57 3.48 -5.90
N CYS A 178 33.92 2.30 -5.82
CA CYS A 178 32.51 2.21 -5.50
C CYS A 178 32.21 2.74 -4.09
N THR A 179 31.19 3.60 -3.96
CA THR A 179 30.72 4.13 -2.68
C THR A 179 29.76 3.19 -1.94
N LYS A 180 29.46 2.02 -2.52
CA LYS A 180 28.61 0.98 -1.93
C LYS A 180 29.45 -0.21 -1.48
N LEU A 181 28.96 -0.93 -0.47
CA LEU A 181 29.68 -2.03 0.16
C LEU A 181 29.78 -3.25 -0.78
N HIS A 182 31.01 -3.66 -1.09
CA HIS A 182 31.32 -4.85 -1.87
C HIS A 182 31.49 -6.06 -0.94
N VAL A 183 30.38 -6.67 -0.54
CA VAL A 183 30.33 -7.91 0.27
C VAL A 183 29.25 -8.83 -0.31
N CYS A 184 29.44 -10.14 -0.15
CA CYS A 184 28.46 -11.16 -0.52
C CYS A 184 27.11 -10.93 0.18
N LEU A 185 26.05 -10.70 -0.60
CA LEU A 185 24.71 -10.47 -0.08
C LEU A 185 24.17 -11.70 0.67
N HIS A 186 24.36 -12.89 0.12
CA HIS A 186 23.94 -14.14 0.75
C HIS A 186 24.68 -14.43 2.06
N PHE A 187 25.93 -13.98 2.18
CA PHE A 187 26.65 -14.08 3.45
C PHE A 187 26.02 -13.18 4.51
N LEU A 188 25.70 -11.93 4.14
CA LEU A 188 25.03 -10.99 5.04
C LEU A 188 23.60 -11.43 5.38
N GLN A 189 22.90 -12.15 4.50
CA GLN A 189 21.59 -12.76 4.77
C GLN A 189 21.68 -14.05 5.59
N GLY A 190 22.88 -14.65 5.68
CA GLY A 190 23.14 -15.88 6.39
C GLY A 190 22.69 -17.14 5.64
N ASP A 191 22.60 -17.10 4.31
CA ASP A 191 22.18 -18.20 3.44
C ASP A 191 23.21 -18.55 2.34
N CYS A 192 24.43 -18.00 2.40
CA CYS A 192 25.49 -18.32 1.44
C CYS A 192 25.89 -19.81 1.49
N ARG A 193 25.61 -20.53 0.41
CA ARG A 193 25.90 -21.96 0.28
C ARG A 193 27.36 -22.30 -0.05
N TYR A 194 28.15 -21.30 -0.41
CA TYR A 194 29.52 -21.51 -0.90
C TYR A 194 30.59 -21.37 0.18
N GLY A 195 30.26 -20.87 1.38
CA GLY A 195 31.19 -20.72 2.48
C GLY A 195 32.48 -19.98 2.07
N SER A 196 33.64 -20.52 2.43
CA SER A 196 34.96 -19.99 2.06
C SER A 196 35.28 -20.06 0.56
N ARG A 197 34.52 -20.85 -0.22
CA ARG A 197 34.66 -20.98 -1.68
C ARG A 197 33.78 -19.97 -2.44
N CYS A 198 33.13 -19.04 -1.74
CA CYS A 198 32.32 -18.03 -2.38
C CYS A 198 33.20 -17.12 -3.25
N LYS A 199 32.77 -16.86 -4.50
CA LYS A 199 33.44 -15.91 -5.40
C LYS A 199 33.36 -14.45 -4.91
N ARG A 200 32.55 -14.17 -3.87
CA ARG A 200 32.35 -12.85 -3.27
C ARG A 200 33.00 -12.81 -1.90
N THR A 201 33.55 -11.66 -1.51
CA THR A 201 34.16 -11.50 -0.18
C THR A 201 33.13 -11.63 0.93
N HIS A 202 33.49 -12.38 1.97
CA HIS A 202 32.76 -12.45 3.25
C HIS A 202 33.39 -11.51 4.30
N THR A 203 34.41 -10.73 3.92
CA THR A 203 35.13 -9.83 4.80
C THR A 203 34.75 -8.39 4.51
N VAL A 204 34.33 -7.67 5.54
CA VAL A 204 33.86 -6.26 5.45
C VAL A 204 35.02 -5.25 5.40
N GLN A 205 36.26 -5.71 5.62
CA GLN A 205 37.48 -4.89 5.73
C GLN A 205 37.88 -4.16 4.44
N GLN A 206 37.46 -4.62 3.25
CA GLN A 206 37.77 -3.91 1.99
C GLN A 206 37.03 -2.57 1.83
N GLY A 207 36.12 -2.22 2.76
CA GLY A 207 35.32 -1.00 2.76
C GLY A 207 35.63 -0.01 3.90
N MET A 208 36.80 -0.03 4.54
CA MET A 208 37.11 0.80 5.72
C MET A 208 36.78 2.30 5.56
N LYS A 209 36.90 2.86 4.35
CA LYS A 209 36.50 4.26 4.07
C LYS A 209 34.99 4.50 4.26
N LEU A 210 34.14 3.51 3.97
CA LEU A 210 32.68 3.59 4.11
C LEU A 210 32.21 3.49 5.56
N PHE A 211 33.02 2.87 6.42
CA PHE A 211 32.75 2.71 7.85
C PHE A 211 33.47 3.77 8.69
N LYS A 212 33.83 4.91 8.09
CA LYS A 212 34.38 6.03 8.83
C LYS A 212 33.41 6.45 9.94
N GLY A 213 33.87 6.38 11.19
CA GLY A 213 33.08 6.69 12.38
C GLY A 213 32.29 5.51 12.97
N PHE A 214 32.56 4.28 12.53
CA PHE A 214 32.13 3.06 13.24
C PHE A 214 33.19 2.63 14.27
N SER A 215 32.73 2.14 15.42
CA SER A 215 33.61 1.49 16.40
C SER A 215 34.12 0.14 15.89
N GLN A 216 35.24 -0.34 16.46
CA GLN A 216 35.80 -1.65 16.13
C GLN A 216 34.83 -2.80 16.46
N GLU A 217 34.12 -2.71 17.59
CA GLU A 217 33.07 -3.67 17.99
C GLU A 217 31.96 -3.73 16.93
N ASN A 218 31.47 -2.57 16.47
CA ASN A 218 30.45 -2.52 15.44
C ASN A 218 30.96 -3.12 14.12
N ILE A 219 32.20 -2.82 13.71
CA ILE A 219 32.81 -3.37 12.48
C ILE A 219 32.88 -4.90 12.54
N GLN A 220 33.27 -5.47 13.67
CA GLN A 220 33.31 -6.93 13.87
C GLN A 220 31.91 -7.55 13.79
N ASN A 221 30.90 -6.86 14.30
CA ASN A 221 29.51 -7.33 14.33
C ASN A 221 28.67 -6.94 13.10
N LEU A 222 29.23 -6.22 12.11
CA LEU A 222 28.48 -5.71 10.96
C LEU A 222 27.67 -6.79 10.23
N TYR A 223 28.22 -7.99 10.05
CA TYR A 223 27.51 -9.08 9.38
C TYR A 223 26.21 -9.47 10.12
N LYS A 224 26.21 -9.44 11.47
CA LYS A 224 25.00 -9.67 12.28
C LYS A 224 24.02 -8.52 12.14
N ILE A 225 24.50 -7.27 12.17
CA ILE A 225 23.65 -6.08 12.03
C ILE A 225 22.94 -6.07 10.67
N TYR A 226 23.67 -6.35 9.57
CA TYR A 226 23.06 -6.50 8.24
C TYR A 226 22.09 -7.68 8.18
N ARG A 227 22.43 -8.83 8.77
CA ARG A 227 21.52 -9.98 8.84
C ARG A 227 20.21 -9.63 9.52
N ASN A 228 20.28 -8.94 10.67
CA ASN A 228 19.11 -8.48 11.41
C ASN A 228 18.30 -7.49 10.56
N LYS A 229 18.96 -6.52 9.92
CA LYS A 229 18.33 -5.58 8.98
C LYS A 229 17.60 -6.29 7.84
N PHE A 230 18.19 -7.34 7.26
CA PHE A 230 17.54 -8.12 6.20
C PHE A 230 16.34 -8.93 6.71
N ILE A 231 16.37 -9.44 7.94
CA ILE A 231 15.23 -10.14 8.56
C ILE A 231 14.09 -9.16 8.81
N ILE A 232 14.40 -8.00 9.39
CA ILE A 232 13.45 -6.92 9.65
C ILE A 232 12.79 -6.45 8.34
N ASN A 233 13.60 -6.20 7.30
CA ASN A 233 13.11 -5.77 6.00
C ASN A 233 12.41 -6.88 5.21
N GLY A 234 12.83 -8.14 5.37
CA GLY A 234 12.30 -9.31 4.67
C GLY A 234 10.90 -9.70 5.15
N GLN A 235 10.57 -9.45 6.41
CA GLN A 235 9.18 -9.55 6.90
C GLN A 235 8.30 -8.38 6.43
N CYS A 236 8.90 -7.26 6.01
CA CYS A 236 8.23 -6.12 5.39
C CYS A 236 8.21 -6.21 3.84
N GLY A 237 8.86 -7.21 3.25
CA GLY A 237 8.85 -7.47 1.81
C GLY A 237 9.78 -8.63 1.47
N GLN A 238 9.24 -9.80 1.15
CA GLN A 238 10.05 -10.79 0.43
C GLN A 238 9.93 -10.53 -1.07
N HIS A 239 10.88 -9.73 -1.57
CA HIS A 239 11.55 -9.77 -2.87
C HIS A 239 11.83 -8.35 -3.40
N GLU A 240 13.09 -7.90 -3.33
CA GLU A 240 13.83 -7.37 -4.48
C GLU A 240 15.27 -6.98 -4.11
N THR A 241 16.22 -7.51 -4.88
CA THR A 241 17.58 -6.98 -4.98
C THR A 241 17.56 -5.76 -5.90
N PRO A 242 18.26 -4.66 -5.59
CA PRO A 242 18.34 -3.55 -6.52
C PRO A 242 19.16 -3.96 -7.74
N ALA A 243 18.83 -3.43 -8.90
CA ALA A 243 19.73 -3.23 -10.03
C ALA A 243 19.72 -1.70 -10.22
N ALA A 244 20.80 -1.00 -9.86
CA ALA A 244 21.91 -0.76 -10.76
C ALA A 244 21.68 0.40 -11.76
N ALA A 245 21.67 1.66 -11.29
CA ALA A 245 21.76 2.83 -12.15
C ALA A 245 23.07 3.59 -11.86
N GLY A 246 23.86 3.80 -12.93
CA GLY A 246 25.09 4.58 -12.97
C GLY A 246 24.86 6.09 -13.06
N PRO A 247 25.93 6.90 -13.20
CA PRO A 247 26.04 8.21 -12.58
C PRO A 247 25.85 9.36 -13.57
N GLY A 248 25.41 10.51 -13.07
CA GLY A 248 25.47 11.77 -13.79
C GLY A 248 25.53 12.93 -12.80
N ASN A 249 26.59 13.73 -12.91
CA ASN A 249 26.83 14.99 -12.21
C ASN A 249 27.22 16.03 -13.30
N PRO A 250 27.25 17.35 -13.06
CA PRO A 250 26.18 18.25 -12.60
C PRO A 250 26.02 19.51 -13.51
N ARG A 251 24.99 20.32 -13.20
CA ARG A 251 24.73 21.75 -13.55
C ARG A 251 23.93 22.07 -14.83
N SER A 252 22.73 22.63 -14.65
CA SER A 252 22.50 24.08 -14.75
C SER A 252 21.14 24.45 -14.13
N LEU A 253 21.11 25.57 -13.42
CA LEU A 253 19.95 26.17 -12.76
C LEU A 253 19.07 26.88 -13.79
N THR A 254 17.78 26.59 -13.80
CA THR A 254 16.74 27.59 -14.07
C THR A 254 15.49 27.26 -13.27
N ASN A 255 15.06 28.25 -12.50
CA ASN A 255 13.87 28.26 -11.66
C ASN A 255 12.61 27.92 -12.47
N SER A 256 11.79 27.00 -11.95
CA SER A 256 10.36 26.99 -12.23
C SER A 256 9.63 26.24 -11.13
N VAL A 257 8.95 27.05 -10.32
CA VAL A 257 7.90 26.80 -9.33
C VAL A 257 7.33 25.38 -9.33
N GLY A 258 7.49 24.70 -8.19
CA GLY A 258 6.95 23.37 -7.94
C GLY A 258 5.42 23.34 -7.98
N PRO A 259 4.82 22.25 -8.50
CA PRO A 259 3.38 22.16 -8.69
C PRO A 259 2.63 21.99 -7.36
N SER A 260 1.64 22.85 -7.17
CA SER A 260 0.56 22.76 -6.19
C SER A 260 -0.16 21.41 -6.24
N LYS A 261 -0.36 20.82 -5.05
CA LYS A 261 -1.12 19.59 -4.72
C LYS A 261 -2.54 19.57 -5.30
N PRO A 262 -3.03 18.39 -5.73
CA PRO A 262 -4.42 17.92 -5.48
C PRO A 262 -4.39 16.52 -4.81
N ASN A 263 -5.41 15.93 -4.17
CA ASN A 263 -6.82 16.23 -3.94
C ASN A 263 -7.35 15.25 -2.85
N SER A 264 -8.32 15.71 -2.04
CA SER A 264 -9.12 15.00 -1.01
C SER A 264 -8.40 14.16 0.07
N GLU A 265 -8.85 14.31 1.32
CA GLU A 265 -8.41 13.50 2.46
C GLU A 265 -8.91 12.05 2.38
N GLY A 266 -10.00 11.81 1.64
CA GLY A 266 -10.64 10.50 1.51
C GLY A 266 -9.77 9.44 0.83
N GLU A 267 -9.07 9.78 -0.26
CA GLU A 267 -8.24 8.81 -0.99
C GLU A 267 -6.96 8.41 -0.23
N ARG A 268 -6.44 9.31 0.62
CA ARG A 268 -5.29 9.02 1.49
C ARG A 268 -5.63 8.08 2.65
N ASN A 269 -6.91 7.99 2.99
CA ASN A 269 -7.43 7.18 4.10
C ASN A 269 -8.08 5.87 3.62
N GLU A 270 -7.98 5.51 2.33
CA GLU A 270 -8.43 4.23 1.80
C GLU A 270 -7.30 3.20 1.82
N ILE A 271 -7.61 1.95 2.17
CA ILE A 271 -6.65 0.85 2.18
C ILE A 271 -6.43 0.34 0.75
N CYS A 272 -5.16 0.19 0.37
CA CYS A 272 -4.75 -0.28 -0.95
C CYS A 272 -5.08 -1.77 -1.15
N LEU A 273 -6.11 -2.06 -1.95
CA LEU A 273 -6.50 -3.43 -2.34
C LEU A 273 -5.33 -4.23 -2.95
N TYR A 274 -4.49 -3.59 -3.75
CA TYR A 274 -3.33 -4.24 -4.37
C TYR A 274 -2.23 -4.59 -3.36
N ASN A 275 -2.08 -3.80 -2.28
CA ASN A 275 -1.14 -4.14 -1.21
C ASN A 275 -1.59 -5.39 -0.46
N ILE A 276 -2.89 -5.49 -0.14
CA ILE A 276 -3.45 -6.69 0.51
C ILE A 276 -3.16 -7.95 -0.34
N ARG A 277 -3.18 -7.83 -1.66
CA ARG A 277 -2.88 -8.91 -2.62
C ARG A 277 -1.40 -9.07 -2.97
N LYS A 278 -0.50 -8.30 -2.35
CA LYS A 278 0.95 -8.28 -2.61
C LYS A 278 1.34 -7.90 -4.04
N SER A 279 0.48 -7.17 -4.76
CA SER A 279 0.68 -6.75 -6.15
C SER A 279 0.78 -5.23 -6.34
N CYS A 280 0.85 -4.44 -5.27
CA CYS A 280 1.02 -2.99 -5.40
C CYS A 280 2.41 -2.63 -5.95
N SER A 281 2.48 -2.30 -7.23
CA SER A 281 3.69 -1.85 -7.93
C SER A 281 4.23 -0.50 -7.39
N PHE A 282 3.40 0.31 -6.73
CA PHE A 282 3.76 1.64 -6.26
C PHE A 282 4.56 1.65 -4.95
N LYS A 283 4.58 0.54 -4.18
CA LYS A 283 5.33 0.42 -2.91
C LYS A 283 5.15 1.67 -2.03
N GLU A 284 6.22 2.29 -1.55
CA GLU A 284 6.23 3.49 -0.70
C GLU A 284 5.64 4.76 -1.36
N LYS A 285 5.39 4.75 -2.68
CA LYS A 285 4.79 5.88 -3.41
C LYS A 285 3.28 5.77 -3.54
N CYS A 286 2.66 4.72 -3.00
CA CYS A 286 1.21 4.58 -3.05
C CYS A 286 0.55 5.67 -2.19
N VAL A 287 -0.43 6.37 -2.76
CA VAL A 287 -1.21 7.39 -2.03
C VAL A 287 -2.19 6.78 -1.02
N ARG A 288 -2.49 5.49 -1.15
CA ARG A 288 -3.40 4.72 -0.28
C ARG A 288 -2.64 4.03 0.84
N VAL A 289 -3.33 3.69 1.92
CA VAL A 289 -2.72 3.02 3.07
C VAL A 289 -2.37 1.58 2.75
N HIS A 290 -1.10 1.22 2.95
CA HIS A 290 -0.64 -0.17 2.84
C HIS A 290 -0.92 -0.92 4.15
N TRP A 291 -2.04 -1.63 4.17
CA TRP A 291 -2.44 -2.51 5.26
C TRP A 291 -2.73 -3.92 4.74
N ASN A 292 -2.66 -4.92 5.60
CA ASN A 292 -2.82 -6.35 5.25
C ASN A 292 -4.26 -6.87 5.41
N LEU A 293 -5.13 -6.12 6.09
CA LEU A 293 -6.55 -6.40 6.29
C LEU A 293 -7.42 -5.36 5.55
N PRO A 294 -8.70 -5.67 5.25
CA PRO A 294 -9.60 -4.74 4.57
C PRO A 294 -10.11 -3.59 5.46
N TYR A 295 -9.71 -3.57 6.73
CA TYR A 295 -10.00 -2.55 7.72
C TYR A 295 -8.77 -2.22 8.56
N LYS A 296 -8.73 -0.99 9.08
CA LYS A 296 -7.72 -0.54 10.04
C LYS A 296 -8.37 0.45 11.00
N TRP A 297 -8.12 0.30 12.31
CA TRP A 297 -8.67 1.15 13.35
C TRP A 297 -7.61 2.05 13.94
N GLU A 298 -7.91 3.34 14.03
CA GLU A 298 -6.98 4.34 14.55
C GLU A 298 -7.69 5.29 15.51
N VAL A 299 -6.97 5.76 16.53
CA VAL A 299 -7.42 6.77 17.49
C VAL A 299 -6.63 8.06 17.30
N LEU A 300 -7.34 9.19 17.31
CA LEU A 300 -6.74 10.51 17.25
C LEU A 300 -6.00 10.77 18.56
N HIS A 301 -4.72 11.06 18.44
CA HIS A 301 -3.87 11.37 19.56
C HIS A 301 -4.25 12.73 20.17
N ARG A 302 -3.79 13.00 21.40
CA ARG A 302 -4.10 14.24 22.12
C ARG A 302 -3.61 15.52 21.40
N ASP A 303 -2.69 15.38 20.44
CA ASP A 303 -2.22 16.47 19.59
C ASP A 303 -3.25 16.93 18.53
N GLY A 304 -4.36 16.20 18.36
CA GLY A 304 -5.43 16.54 17.42
C GLY A 304 -5.09 16.31 15.95
N VAL A 305 -3.93 15.74 15.63
CA VAL A 305 -3.44 15.57 14.24
C VAL A 305 -2.99 14.14 13.95
N THR A 306 -2.37 13.47 14.91
CA THR A 306 -1.75 12.16 14.71
C THR A 306 -2.76 11.05 14.94
N TRP A 307 -2.92 10.16 13.97
CA TRP A 307 -3.72 8.94 14.12
C TRP A 307 -2.82 7.77 14.49
N LYS A 308 -3.15 7.07 15.58
CA LYS A 308 -2.39 5.91 16.08
C LYS A 308 -3.23 4.64 15.98
N ASP A 309 -2.58 3.54 15.60
CA ASP A 309 -3.19 2.21 15.51
C ASP A 309 -3.79 1.77 16.86
N LEU A 310 -5.05 1.33 16.84
CA LEU A 310 -5.68 0.73 18.00
C LEU A 310 -5.26 -0.74 18.17
N PRO A 311 -4.98 -1.22 19.39
CA PRO A 311 -4.78 -2.65 19.64
C PRO A 311 -6.08 -3.43 19.43
N CYS A 312 -5.99 -4.75 19.25
CA CYS A 312 -7.16 -5.64 19.12
C CYS A 312 -8.13 -5.24 17.98
N MET A 313 -7.58 -4.86 16.82
CA MET A 313 -8.38 -4.36 15.69
C MET A 313 -9.40 -5.38 15.16
N GLU A 314 -9.10 -6.67 15.28
CA GLU A 314 -10.01 -7.73 14.83
C GLU A 314 -11.26 -7.77 15.71
N GLU A 315 -11.09 -7.71 17.04
CA GLU A 315 -12.18 -7.69 18.00
C GLU A 315 -13.02 -6.42 17.84
N ILE A 316 -12.37 -5.27 17.63
CA ILE A 316 -13.06 -3.99 17.36
C ILE A 316 -13.86 -4.09 16.06
N GLU A 317 -13.28 -4.60 14.98
CA GLU A 317 -13.98 -4.74 13.71
C GLU A 317 -15.17 -5.70 13.82
N LYS A 318 -14.99 -6.81 14.53
CA LYS A 318 -16.05 -7.81 14.76
C LYS A 318 -17.22 -7.19 15.52
N ALA A 319 -16.94 -6.46 16.59
CA ALA A 319 -17.97 -5.75 17.37
C ALA A 319 -18.64 -4.63 16.54
N TYR A 320 -17.87 -3.86 15.78
CA TYR A 320 -18.40 -2.81 14.92
C TYR A 320 -19.30 -3.38 13.82
N SER A 321 -18.96 -4.54 13.25
CA SER A 321 -19.74 -5.18 12.19
C SER A 321 -21.13 -5.66 12.66
N ASP A 322 -21.33 -5.83 13.97
CA ASP A 322 -22.62 -6.23 14.55
C ASP A 322 -23.56 -5.00 14.70
N PRO A 323 -24.74 -4.99 14.05
CA PRO A 323 -25.67 -3.88 14.14
C PRO A 323 -26.29 -3.73 15.54
N THR A 324 -26.30 -4.75 16.39
CA THR A 324 -26.81 -4.69 17.77
C THR A 324 -25.87 -3.93 18.70
N CYS A 325 -24.57 -3.90 18.39
CA CYS A 325 -23.56 -3.26 19.22
C CYS A 325 -23.67 -1.72 19.13
N ASN A 326 -24.03 -1.09 20.24
CA ASN A 326 -24.15 0.38 20.37
C ASN A 326 -23.07 1.01 21.26
N SER A 327 -22.29 0.19 21.98
CA SER A 327 -21.24 0.64 22.87
C SER A 327 -19.89 0.23 22.31
N SER A 328 -19.11 1.21 21.85
CA SER A 328 -17.71 1.05 21.48
C SER A 328 -16.82 0.85 22.72
N TRP A 329 -17.16 -0.08 23.62
CA TRP A 329 -16.48 -0.23 24.90
C TRP A 329 -16.51 -1.69 25.36
N ASP A 330 -15.46 -2.41 24.98
CA ASP A 330 -15.00 -3.60 25.69
C ASP A 330 -14.34 -3.14 27.02
N PRO A 331 -14.53 -3.84 28.15
CA PRO A 331 -13.75 -3.64 29.38
C PRO A 331 -12.22 -3.52 29.17
N LEU A 332 -11.69 -4.04 28.06
CA LEU A 332 -10.28 -3.92 27.64
C LEU A 332 -9.83 -2.47 27.36
N LEU A 333 -10.66 -1.60 26.78
CA LEU A 333 -10.29 -0.20 26.47
C LEU A 333 -10.15 0.66 27.74
N SER A 334 -10.99 0.37 28.73
CA SER A 334 -10.91 0.92 30.10
C SER A 334 -9.62 0.52 30.79
N THR A 335 -9.18 -0.73 30.59
CA THR A 335 -7.96 -1.32 31.18
C THR A 335 -6.69 -0.78 30.51
N LEU A 336 -6.77 -0.35 29.25
CA LEU A 336 -5.66 0.24 28.47
C LEU A 336 -5.45 1.75 28.71
N GLY A 337 -6.20 2.37 29.64
CA GLY A 337 -6.08 3.81 29.91
C GLY A 337 -6.57 4.71 28.78
N ILE A 338 -7.33 4.17 27.81
CA ILE A 338 -8.00 4.93 26.74
C ILE A 338 -9.32 5.49 27.29
N LEU A 339 -9.30 5.99 28.51
CA LEU A 339 -10.36 6.81 29.09
C LEU A 339 -10.07 8.27 28.74
N SER A 340 -10.47 8.68 27.55
CA SER A 340 -10.59 10.09 27.17
C SER A 340 -11.21 10.15 25.77
N LYS A 341 -12.30 10.92 25.65
CA LYS A 341 -13.11 11.42 24.51
C LYS A 341 -12.43 11.63 23.13
N SER A 342 -11.44 10.84 22.77
CA SER A 342 -10.56 11.05 21.62
C SER A 342 -11.22 10.41 20.39
N PRO A 343 -11.34 11.12 19.26
CA PRO A 343 -11.97 10.60 18.06
C PRO A 343 -11.33 9.28 17.59
N VAL A 344 -12.14 8.33 17.17
CA VAL A 344 -11.71 7.05 16.59
C VAL A 344 -12.16 7.01 15.13
N ARG A 345 -11.33 6.45 14.23
CA ARG A 345 -11.68 6.25 12.82
C ARG A 345 -11.40 4.83 12.35
N ARG A 346 -12.20 4.40 11.38
CA ARG A 346 -12.01 3.17 10.61
C ARG A 346 -11.58 3.51 9.19
N LEU A 347 -10.43 3.03 8.75
CA LEU A 347 -10.04 3.00 7.35
C LEU A 347 -10.55 1.72 6.71
N SER A 348 -10.90 1.79 5.43
CA SER A 348 -11.55 0.71 4.69
C SER A 348 -10.87 0.53 3.35
N THR A 349 -10.94 -0.68 2.78
CA THR A 349 -10.80 -0.83 1.32
C THR A 349 -11.98 -0.18 0.60
N ALA A 350 -11.84 0.05 -0.70
CA ALA A 350 -12.92 0.60 -1.53
C ALA A 350 -14.23 -0.20 -1.36
N SER A 351 -15.36 0.50 -1.40
CA SER A 351 -16.69 -0.10 -1.28
C SER A 351 -16.95 -1.11 -2.39
N SER A 352 -17.54 -2.25 -2.06
CA SER A 352 -17.79 -3.33 -3.03
C SER A 352 -18.71 -2.92 -4.17
N VAL A 353 -19.56 -1.90 -4.00
CA VAL A 353 -20.46 -1.42 -5.06
C VAL A 353 -19.76 -0.57 -6.13
N LEU A 354 -18.52 -0.10 -5.85
CA LEU A 354 -17.70 0.70 -6.77
C LEU A 354 -16.84 -0.18 -7.68
N HIS A 355 -16.76 -1.48 -7.38
CA HIS A 355 -15.90 -2.43 -8.08
C HIS A 355 -16.69 -3.68 -8.47
N PRO A 356 -16.36 -4.33 -9.59
CA PRO A 356 -17.02 -5.59 -9.93
C PRO A 356 -16.74 -6.71 -8.90
N PRO A 357 -17.57 -7.77 -8.82
CA PRO A 357 -17.47 -8.83 -7.81
C PRO A 357 -16.13 -9.58 -7.76
N HIS A 358 -15.36 -9.57 -8.84
CA HIS A 358 -14.02 -10.18 -8.88
C HIS A 358 -12.96 -9.35 -8.15
N PHE A 359 -13.27 -8.12 -7.71
CA PHE A 359 -12.45 -7.41 -6.75
C PHE A 359 -12.67 -7.97 -5.35
N ILE A 360 -11.95 -9.06 -5.06
CA ILE A 360 -11.91 -9.66 -3.72
C ILE A 360 -11.41 -8.66 -2.65
N LEU A 361 -11.90 -8.77 -1.42
CA LEU A 361 -11.48 -7.95 -0.27
C LEU A 361 -11.87 -6.45 -0.33
N THR A 362 -12.78 -6.07 -1.23
CA THR A 362 -13.52 -4.80 -1.11
C THR A 362 -14.42 -4.82 0.11
N THR A 363 -14.63 -3.67 0.75
CA THR A 363 -15.51 -3.59 1.92
C THR A 363 -16.96 -3.68 1.47
N GLN A 364 -17.64 -4.77 1.82
CA GLN A 364 -19.09 -4.89 1.63
C GLN A 364 -19.81 -4.19 2.78
N TRP A 365 -20.55 -3.14 2.47
CA TRP A 365 -21.36 -2.41 3.43
C TRP A 365 -22.80 -2.91 3.42
N ILE A 366 -23.32 -3.20 4.60
CA ILE A 366 -24.66 -3.73 4.83
C ILE A 366 -25.46 -2.70 5.61
N TRP A 367 -26.69 -2.50 5.16
CA TRP A 367 -27.62 -1.55 5.75
C TRP A 367 -28.70 -2.31 6.51
N TYR A 368 -28.95 -1.85 7.73
CA TYR A 368 -29.93 -2.43 8.64
C TYR A 368 -30.94 -1.38 9.07
N TRP A 369 -32.17 -1.80 9.34
CA TRP A 369 -33.17 -1.02 10.05
C TRP A 369 -33.64 -1.77 11.30
N LYS A 370 -34.02 -1.01 12.33
CA LYS A 370 -34.43 -1.56 13.62
C LYS A 370 -35.93 -1.79 13.66
N GLU A 371 -36.34 -3.02 13.98
CA GLU A 371 -37.71 -3.39 14.28
C GLU A 371 -38.17 -2.94 15.67
N ASP A 372 -39.48 -2.97 15.88
CA ASP A 372 -40.10 -2.55 17.15
C ASP A 372 -39.74 -3.51 18.30
N ASN A 373 -39.43 -4.78 17.99
CA ASN A 373 -38.90 -5.78 18.94
C ASN A 373 -37.39 -5.60 19.23
N GLY A 374 -36.73 -4.61 18.60
CA GLY A 374 -35.31 -4.34 18.75
C GLY A 374 -34.37 -5.12 17.84
N LEU A 375 -34.87 -6.02 16.99
CA LEU A 375 -34.07 -6.76 16.00
C LEU A 375 -33.62 -5.85 14.87
N TRP A 376 -32.44 -6.14 14.32
CA TRP A 376 -31.87 -5.44 13.17
C TRP A 376 -32.06 -6.28 11.91
N ILE A 377 -32.76 -5.74 10.93
CA ILE A 377 -33.10 -6.43 9.69
C ILE A 377 -32.32 -5.80 8.54
N GLU A 378 -31.66 -6.63 7.73
CA GLU A 378 -30.95 -6.19 6.53
C GLU A 378 -31.95 -5.72 5.45
N TYR A 379 -31.67 -4.59 4.82
CA TYR A 379 -32.44 -4.10 3.68
C TYR A 379 -32.33 -5.06 2.49
N GLY A 380 -33.47 -5.58 2.06
CA GLY A 380 -33.59 -6.57 0.97
C GLY A 380 -33.72 -8.03 1.43
N GLN A 381 -33.64 -8.33 2.73
CA GLN A 381 -33.80 -9.71 3.26
C GLN A 381 -35.02 -9.89 4.18
N GLY A 382 -35.76 -8.83 4.52
CA GLY A 382 -36.83 -8.83 5.52
C GLY A 382 -38.21 -9.36 5.09
N GLY A 383 -38.30 -10.20 4.06
CA GLY A 383 -39.56 -10.90 3.68
C GLY A 383 -40.72 -10.02 3.18
N GLY A 384 -40.53 -8.71 3.02
CA GLY A 384 -41.50 -7.79 2.40
C GLY A 384 -41.01 -7.30 1.05
N ASP A 385 -41.96 -7.03 0.13
CA ASP A 385 -41.69 -6.45 -1.19
C ASP A 385 -41.13 -5.03 -0.99
N THR A 386 -39.80 -4.96 -0.91
CA THR A 386 -39.02 -3.77 -0.58
C THR A 386 -38.19 -3.40 -1.79
N THR A 387 -38.37 -2.18 -2.29
CA THR A 387 -37.73 -1.74 -3.55
C THR A 387 -36.26 -1.37 -3.38
N VAL A 388 -35.70 -1.46 -2.18
CA VAL A 388 -34.35 -1.02 -1.84
C VAL A 388 -33.56 -2.11 -1.11
N THR A 389 -32.32 -2.29 -1.54
CA THR A 389 -31.36 -3.26 -0.99
C THR A 389 -30.15 -2.55 -0.38
N SER A 390 -29.38 -3.25 0.47
CA SER A 390 -28.09 -2.75 0.98
C SER A 390 -27.16 -2.20 -0.11
N GLU A 391 -27.07 -2.87 -1.27
CA GLU A 391 -26.25 -2.41 -2.39
C GLU A 391 -26.75 -1.10 -3.01
N THR A 392 -28.07 -0.97 -3.14
CA THR A 392 -28.70 0.24 -3.70
C THR A 392 -28.50 1.43 -2.77
N LEU A 393 -28.72 1.23 -1.46
CA LEU A 393 -28.51 2.26 -0.45
C LEU A 393 -27.04 2.69 -0.35
N GLU A 394 -26.09 1.75 -0.46
CA GLU A 394 -24.67 2.07 -0.46
C GLU A 394 -24.28 2.92 -1.69
N LYS A 395 -24.79 2.60 -2.89
CA LYS A 395 -24.55 3.42 -4.09
C LYS A 395 -25.08 4.84 -3.93
N MET A 396 -26.28 4.98 -3.37
CA MET A 396 -26.90 6.29 -3.13
C MET A 396 -26.13 7.09 -2.07
N TYR A 397 -25.75 6.47 -0.95
CA TYR A 397 -24.97 7.10 0.12
C TYR A 397 -23.60 7.59 -0.37
N LEU A 398 -22.94 6.85 -1.27
CA LEU A 398 -21.67 7.25 -1.86
C LEU A 398 -21.82 8.39 -2.87
N ALA A 399 -22.96 8.46 -3.58
CA ALA A 399 -23.24 9.52 -4.54
C ALA A 399 -23.59 10.84 -3.84
N ASP A 400 -24.43 10.76 -2.80
CA ASP A 400 -24.86 11.91 -2.01
C ASP A 400 -25.22 11.48 -0.57
N LYS A 401 -24.43 11.95 0.40
CA LYS A 401 -24.60 11.64 1.82
C LYS A 401 -25.75 12.42 2.47
N ASP A 402 -26.31 13.38 1.75
CA ASP A 402 -27.37 14.27 2.22
C ASP A 402 -28.70 13.96 1.51
N ALA A 403 -28.70 12.97 0.63
CA ALA A 403 -29.89 12.55 -0.10
C ALA A 403 -30.96 11.96 0.83
N GLU A 404 -32.20 12.31 0.53
CA GLU A 404 -33.38 11.66 1.08
C GLU A 404 -33.89 10.63 0.07
N ILE A 405 -34.09 9.39 0.52
CA ILE A 405 -34.51 8.30 -0.37
C ILE A 405 -35.93 7.89 0.00
N THR A 406 -36.87 8.13 -0.90
CA THR A 406 -38.23 7.63 -0.77
C THR A 406 -38.34 6.22 -1.36
N PHE A 407 -38.88 5.28 -0.60
CA PHE A 407 -39.10 3.91 -1.07
C PHE A 407 -40.40 3.32 -0.52
N GLN A 408 -40.87 2.25 -1.16
CA GLN A 408 -42.04 1.51 -0.74
C GLN A 408 -41.63 0.17 -0.13
N ALA A 409 -42.27 -0.18 0.98
CA ALA A 409 -42.14 -1.47 1.64
C ALA A 409 -43.54 -2.01 1.96
N GLY A 410 -44.00 -2.96 1.15
CA GLY A 410 -45.39 -3.44 1.18
C GLY A 410 -46.40 -2.30 0.96
N LYS A 411 -47.31 -2.09 1.92
CA LYS A 411 -48.36 -1.05 1.86
C LYS A 411 -47.93 0.33 2.37
N HIS A 412 -46.69 0.46 2.83
CA HIS A 412 -46.20 1.65 3.49
C HIS A 412 -45.12 2.34 2.64
N GLN A 413 -45.15 3.67 2.63
CA GLN A 413 -44.09 4.48 2.03
C GLN A 413 -43.21 5.07 3.14
N TYR A 414 -41.90 5.03 2.89
CA TYR A 414 -40.88 5.50 3.81
C TYR A 414 -39.96 6.51 3.13
N THR A 415 -39.42 7.44 3.91
CA THR A 415 -38.29 8.29 3.53
C THR A 415 -37.10 7.95 4.41
N LEU A 416 -35.95 7.72 3.80
CA LEU A 416 -34.70 7.38 4.46
C LEU A 416 -33.80 8.61 4.52
N HIS A 417 -33.30 8.93 5.71
CA HIS A 417 -32.38 10.04 5.93
C HIS A 417 -31.03 9.50 6.42
N PHE A 418 -29.95 9.83 5.68
CA PHE A 418 -28.57 9.46 6.02
C PHE A 418 -27.93 10.38 7.07
N LYS A 419 -28.63 11.44 7.47
CA LYS A 419 -28.28 12.33 8.59
C LYS A 419 -29.43 12.35 9.58
N GLY A 420 -29.09 12.41 10.87
CA GLY A 420 -30.07 12.61 11.93
C GLY A 420 -30.56 14.05 11.98
N ASP A 421 -31.55 14.31 12.83
CA ASP A 421 -32.00 15.67 13.17
C ASP A 421 -30.82 16.47 13.78
N GLU A 422 -30.85 17.81 13.70
CA GLU A 422 -29.75 18.68 14.17
C GLU A 422 -29.23 18.28 15.57
N GLY A 423 -27.96 17.87 15.64
CA GLY A 423 -27.32 17.40 16.88
C GLY A 423 -27.27 15.88 17.07
N SER A 424 -27.92 15.08 16.21
CA SER A 424 -27.85 13.62 16.24
C SER A 424 -27.15 13.03 15.00
N GLN A 425 -26.22 12.11 15.21
CA GLN A 425 -25.58 11.32 14.14
C GLN A 425 -26.36 10.05 13.74
N THR A 426 -27.57 9.86 14.28
CA THR A 426 -28.36 8.64 14.04
C THR A 426 -29.15 8.72 12.74
N MET A 427 -28.87 7.81 11.80
CA MET A 427 -29.65 7.63 10.57
C MET A 427 -31.02 7.02 10.89
N PHE A 428 -32.06 7.38 10.15
CA PHE A 428 -33.41 6.85 10.37
C PHE A 428 -34.24 6.77 9.08
N GLN A 429 -35.23 5.87 9.07
CA GLN A 429 -36.34 5.91 8.12
C GLN A 429 -37.57 6.48 8.81
N GLN A 430 -38.40 7.23 8.09
CA GLN A 430 -39.67 7.74 8.57
C GLN A 430 -40.82 7.23 7.69
N ASN A 431 -41.87 6.72 8.31
CA ASN A 431 -43.11 6.38 7.62
C ASN A 431 -43.85 7.66 7.22
N LEU A 432 -44.20 7.81 5.95
CA LEU A 432 -44.83 9.04 5.44
C LEU A 432 -46.26 9.25 5.97
N LYS A 433 -46.99 8.16 6.27
CA LYS A 433 -48.38 8.19 6.76
C LYS A 433 -48.47 8.37 8.27
N TYR A 434 -47.77 7.54 9.04
CA TYR A 434 -47.86 7.52 10.50
C TYR A 434 -46.80 8.38 11.20
N LYS A 435 -45.86 8.94 10.43
CA LYS A 435 -44.73 9.75 10.90
C LYS A 435 -43.80 9.05 11.90
N THR A 436 -43.95 7.74 12.10
CA THR A 436 -43.07 6.91 12.95
C THR A 436 -41.66 6.84 12.35
N LYS A 437 -40.65 6.95 13.22
CA LYS A 437 -39.22 6.85 12.85
C LYS A 437 -38.65 5.51 13.32
N ARG A 438 -37.81 4.87 12.50
CA ARG A 438 -37.03 3.68 12.87
C ARG A 438 -35.54 3.92 12.59
N GLU A 439 -34.69 3.46 13.50
CA GLU A 439 -33.24 3.66 13.42
C GLU A 439 -32.64 2.84 12.26
N ILE A 440 -31.60 3.39 11.62
CA ILE A 440 -30.85 2.76 10.54
C ILE A 440 -29.37 2.69 10.90
N ARG A 441 -28.73 1.59 10.53
CA ARG A 441 -27.29 1.40 10.70
C ARG A 441 -26.63 0.88 9.43
N ARG A 442 -25.48 1.46 9.13
CA ARG A 442 -24.56 1.00 8.10
C ARG A 442 -23.38 0.30 8.78
N ARG A 443 -23.17 -1.00 8.53
CA ARG A 443 -22.08 -1.81 9.09
C ARG A 443 -21.34 -2.59 7.99
N PRO A 444 -20.01 -2.80 8.11
CA PRO A 444 -19.30 -3.64 7.16
C PRO A 444 -19.60 -5.12 7.46
N ARG A 445 -19.52 -5.97 6.44
CA ARG A 445 -19.42 -7.42 6.66
C ARG A 445 -18.04 -7.72 7.26
N PHE A 446 -18.01 -8.40 8.41
CA PHE A 446 -16.77 -8.82 9.05
C PHE A 446 -15.98 -9.79 8.17
N VAL A 447 -14.66 -9.61 8.10
CA VAL A 447 -13.73 -10.48 7.38
C VAL A 447 -12.51 -10.72 8.28
N SER A 448 -12.32 -11.93 8.81
CA SER A 448 -11.18 -12.23 9.68
C SER A 448 -9.84 -12.29 8.91
N PRO A 449 -8.68 -12.23 9.58
CA PRO A 449 -7.39 -12.49 8.95
C PRO A 449 -7.31 -13.85 8.26
N GLN A 450 -8.04 -14.85 8.78
CA GLN A 450 -8.16 -16.17 8.17
C GLN A 450 -8.96 -16.09 6.87
N ASP A 451 -10.13 -15.44 6.87
CA ASP A 451 -10.94 -15.22 5.65
C ASP A 451 -10.14 -14.49 4.57
N VAL A 452 -9.32 -13.51 4.96
CA VAL A 452 -8.43 -12.79 4.03
C VAL A 452 -7.45 -13.75 3.35
N ASN A 453 -6.90 -14.72 4.07
CA ASN A 453 -5.99 -15.72 3.51
C ASN A 453 -6.73 -16.74 2.64
N ASP A 454 -7.93 -17.15 3.05
CA ASP A 454 -8.75 -18.11 2.31
C ASP A 454 -9.25 -17.52 0.99
N ILE A 455 -9.70 -16.25 1.01
CA ILE A 455 -10.08 -15.49 -0.19
C ILE A 455 -8.89 -15.28 -1.13
N LYS A 456 -7.66 -15.20 -0.62
CA LYS A 456 -6.43 -15.13 -1.43
C LYS A 456 -6.00 -16.48 -2.00
N SER A 457 -6.35 -17.59 -1.35
CA SER A 457 -5.85 -18.93 -1.64
C SER A 457 -6.86 -19.81 -2.39
N GLY A 458 -8.15 -19.48 -2.33
CA GLY A 458 -9.22 -20.28 -2.91
C GLY A 458 -9.40 -20.06 -4.42
N PRO A 459 -9.84 -21.10 -5.17
CA PRO A 459 -10.43 -20.88 -6.48
C PRO A 459 -11.72 -20.08 -6.27
N SER A 460 -11.89 -19.01 -7.04
CA SER A 460 -12.99 -18.04 -6.94
C SER A 460 -14.37 -18.71 -6.95
N HIS A 461 -14.90 -19.06 -5.78
CA HIS A 461 -16.30 -19.41 -5.57
C HIS A 461 -17.05 -18.18 -5.06
N SER A 462 -17.49 -17.35 -6.00
CA SER A 462 -18.75 -16.63 -5.86
C SER A 462 -19.46 -16.79 -7.20
N SER A 463 -20.68 -17.31 -7.11
CA SER A 463 -21.57 -17.69 -8.21
C SER A 463 -21.72 -16.58 -9.26
N CYS A 464 -21.04 -16.74 -10.41
CA CYS A 464 -21.53 -16.25 -11.70
C CYS A 464 -20.85 -17.05 -12.83
N SER A 465 -21.68 -17.42 -13.80
CA SER A 465 -21.42 -18.23 -14.98
C SER A 465 -20.18 -17.83 -15.80
N SER A 466 -19.49 -18.85 -16.34
CA SER A 466 -18.64 -18.86 -17.56
C SER A 466 -17.59 -17.75 -17.75
N THR A 467 -16.39 -17.89 -17.17
CA THR A 467 -15.19 -17.14 -17.60
C THR A 467 -14.78 -17.41 -19.06
N ALA A 468 -15.34 -18.43 -19.70
CA ALA A 468 -15.06 -18.81 -21.08
C ALA A 468 -15.73 -17.90 -22.13
N GLU A 469 -16.78 -17.14 -21.79
CA GLU A 469 -17.60 -16.45 -22.80
C GLU A 469 -17.15 -15.01 -23.15
N HIS A 470 -16.31 -14.36 -22.32
CA HIS A 470 -15.98 -12.93 -22.49
C HIS A 470 -14.51 -12.60 -22.79
N ILE A 471 -13.65 -13.60 -23.00
CA ILE A 471 -12.24 -13.38 -23.39
C ILE A 471 -12.16 -13.24 -24.92
N PRO A 472 -11.41 -12.27 -25.47
CA PRO A 472 -11.33 -12.09 -26.92
C PRO A 472 -10.82 -13.36 -27.60
N PRO A 473 -11.40 -13.76 -28.75
CA PRO A 473 -11.07 -15.03 -29.40
C PRO A 473 -9.60 -15.13 -29.82
N HIS A 474 -8.94 -13.98 -30.01
CA HIS A 474 -7.54 -13.89 -30.42
C HIS A 474 -6.54 -14.02 -29.27
N TRP A 475 -7.00 -14.08 -28.01
CA TRP A 475 -6.12 -14.24 -26.83
C TRP A 475 -5.53 -15.64 -26.74
N ASP A 476 -4.27 -15.75 -26.32
CA ASP A 476 -3.70 -17.04 -25.94
C ASP A 476 -4.40 -17.53 -24.66
N LYS A 477 -5.01 -18.73 -24.74
CA LYS A 477 -5.81 -19.33 -23.66
C LYS A 477 -4.98 -20.21 -22.72
N LYS A 478 -3.66 -20.31 -22.91
CA LYS A 478 -2.76 -21.09 -22.04
C LYS A 478 -2.59 -20.40 -20.68
N ALA A 479 -3.23 -20.96 -19.65
CA ALA A 479 -3.14 -20.56 -18.23
C ALA A 479 -2.96 -19.04 -18.05
N LEU A 480 -4.01 -18.26 -18.35
CA LEU A 480 -4.01 -16.83 -18.10
C LEU A 480 -3.97 -16.58 -16.59
N PRO A 481 -3.11 -15.68 -16.09
CA PRO A 481 -3.12 -15.35 -14.67
C PRO A 481 -4.41 -14.58 -14.34
N ASP A 482 -5.12 -14.98 -13.28
CA ASP A 482 -6.40 -14.37 -12.93
C ASP A 482 -6.29 -12.88 -12.54
N LEU A 483 -5.16 -12.49 -11.94
CA LEU A 483 -4.93 -11.19 -11.28
C LEU A 483 -3.66 -10.45 -11.75
N SER A 484 -3.03 -10.88 -12.86
CA SER A 484 -1.87 -10.19 -13.44
C SER A 484 -1.98 -10.15 -14.97
N TYR A 485 -0.92 -9.69 -15.64
CA TYR A 485 -0.88 -9.62 -17.10
C TYR A 485 0.20 -10.53 -17.69
N LYS A 486 -0.04 -10.98 -18.92
CA LYS A 486 0.98 -11.60 -19.78
C LYS A 486 1.14 -10.79 -21.06
N VAL A 487 2.35 -10.82 -21.58
CA VAL A 487 2.73 -10.09 -22.79
C VAL A 487 3.11 -11.08 -23.88
N TYR A 488 2.51 -10.93 -25.06
CA TYR A 488 2.73 -11.82 -26.21
C TYR A 488 3.25 -11.02 -27.40
N LEU A 489 4.39 -11.43 -27.94
CA LEU A 489 4.96 -10.82 -29.14
C LEU A 489 4.03 -11.07 -30.34
N MET A 490 3.74 -10.01 -31.09
CA MET A 490 2.95 -10.08 -32.31
C MET A 490 3.85 -9.85 -33.52
N TYR A 491 3.78 -10.77 -34.48
CA TYR A 491 4.57 -10.72 -35.72
C TYR A 491 3.93 -9.88 -36.82
N SER A 492 2.64 -9.57 -36.71
CA SER A 492 1.96 -8.60 -37.56
C SER A 492 0.78 -7.99 -36.84
N LEU A 493 0.69 -6.66 -36.86
CA LEU A 493 -0.49 -5.92 -36.48
C LEU A 493 -0.63 -4.80 -37.50
N TYR A 494 -1.79 -4.68 -38.15
CA TYR A 494 -2.11 -3.56 -39.04
C TYR A 494 -2.31 -2.23 -38.26
N LEU A 495 -1.69 -2.07 -37.09
CA LEU A 495 -1.53 -0.78 -36.43
C LEU A 495 -0.36 -0.07 -37.11
N THR A 496 -0.65 0.43 -38.30
CA THR A 496 0.29 1.28 -39.03
C THR A 496 0.47 2.55 -38.20
N LEU A 497 1.71 2.84 -37.79
CA LEU A 497 2.12 4.17 -37.33
C LEU A 497 2.08 5.13 -38.54
N ARG A 498 0.89 5.32 -39.14
CA ARG A 498 0.71 6.06 -40.41
C ARG A 498 1.30 7.46 -40.34
N THR A 499 1.25 8.06 -39.16
CA THR A 499 1.79 9.40 -38.87
C THR A 499 3.28 9.39 -38.50
N MET A 500 3.93 8.22 -38.44
CA MET A 500 5.37 8.05 -38.17
C MET A 500 6.03 7.09 -39.17
N PRO A 501 6.04 7.41 -40.48
CA PRO A 501 6.58 6.52 -41.52
C PRO A 501 8.10 6.30 -41.40
N CYS A 502 8.82 7.21 -40.73
CA CYS A 502 10.26 7.12 -40.52
C CYS A 502 10.66 6.34 -39.26
N SER A 503 9.71 5.88 -38.46
CA SER A 503 9.98 5.12 -37.24
C SER A 503 10.12 3.63 -37.53
N ARG A 504 11.12 2.99 -36.92
CA ARG A 504 11.32 1.54 -37.06
C ARG A 504 10.72 0.81 -35.87
N ILE A 505 9.65 0.08 -36.09
CA ILE A 505 9.03 -0.78 -35.07
C ILE A 505 9.99 -1.95 -34.77
N GLU A 506 10.32 -2.15 -33.50
CA GLU A 506 11.12 -3.29 -33.05
C GLU A 506 10.24 -4.45 -32.59
N SER A 507 9.20 -4.14 -31.83
CA SER A 507 8.24 -5.14 -31.37
C SER A 507 6.89 -4.53 -31.09
N ILE A 508 5.86 -5.31 -31.38
CA ILE A 508 4.49 -5.05 -30.93
C ILE A 508 4.13 -6.18 -30.01
N GLN A 509 3.69 -5.84 -28.81
CA GLN A 509 3.40 -6.79 -27.77
C GLN A 509 1.95 -6.65 -27.32
N ARG A 510 1.17 -7.72 -27.41
CA ARG A 510 -0.21 -7.74 -26.90
C ARG A 510 -0.22 -8.00 -25.41
N ILE A 511 -0.99 -7.19 -24.70
CA ILE A 511 -1.18 -7.31 -23.26
C ILE A 511 -2.47 -8.08 -23.02
N GLN A 512 -2.36 -9.17 -22.26
CA GLN A 512 -3.48 -9.99 -21.84
C GLN A 512 -3.60 -9.91 -20.32
N ASN A 513 -4.48 -9.03 -19.85
CA ASN A 513 -4.83 -8.89 -18.44
C ASN A 513 -6.33 -9.20 -18.25
N PRO A 514 -6.70 -10.43 -17.84
CA PRO A 514 -8.09 -10.84 -17.71
C PRO A 514 -8.88 -9.97 -16.73
N SER A 515 -8.25 -9.52 -15.64
CA SER A 515 -8.86 -8.66 -14.64
C SER A 515 -9.22 -7.29 -15.21
N LEU A 516 -8.27 -6.59 -15.85
CA LEU A 516 -8.53 -5.30 -16.48
C LEU A 516 -9.55 -5.44 -17.63
N TRP A 517 -9.50 -6.54 -18.38
CA TRP A 517 -10.45 -6.80 -19.46
C TRP A 517 -11.88 -6.97 -18.93
N LYS A 518 -12.08 -7.73 -17.85
CA LYS A 518 -13.40 -7.89 -17.21
C LYS A 518 -13.97 -6.55 -16.76
N VAL A 519 -13.14 -5.69 -16.15
CA VAL A 519 -13.55 -4.34 -15.74
C VAL A 519 -13.93 -3.48 -16.93
N PHE A 520 -13.12 -3.50 -17.99
CA PHE A 520 -13.37 -2.75 -19.21
C PHE A 520 -14.68 -3.17 -19.89
N GLN A 521 -14.93 -4.48 -20.01
CA GLN A 521 -16.18 -5.00 -20.57
C GLN A 521 -17.39 -4.67 -19.69
N TRP A 522 -17.25 -4.75 -18.37
CA TRP A 522 -18.30 -4.33 -17.45
C TRP A 522 -18.64 -2.84 -17.61
N GLN A 523 -17.63 -1.98 -17.67
CA GLN A 523 -17.83 -0.54 -17.88
C GLN A 523 -18.53 -0.25 -19.22
N LYS A 524 -18.15 -0.98 -20.26
CA LYS A 524 -18.80 -0.90 -21.58
C LYS A 524 -20.28 -1.25 -21.52
N ASP A 525 -20.64 -2.33 -20.82
CA ASP A 525 -22.03 -2.74 -20.60
C ASP A 525 -22.82 -1.68 -19.81
N GLN A 526 -22.23 -1.10 -18.76
CA GLN A 526 -22.86 -0.02 -18.00
C GLN A 526 -23.12 1.23 -18.85
N MET A 527 -22.14 1.66 -19.64
CA MET A 527 -22.29 2.80 -20.56
C MET A 527 -23.35 2.52 -21.63
N GLN A 528 -23.40 1.29 -22.16
CA GLN A 528 -24.39 0.87 -23.14
C GLN A 528 -25.81 0.91 -22.56
N LYS A 529 -26.01 0.37 -21.35
CA LYS A 529 -27.30 0.42 -20.63
C LYS A 529 -27.76 1.85 -20.38
N ARG A 530 -26.85 2.73 -19.94
CA ARG A 530 -27.16 4.13 -19.69
C ARG A 530 -27.53 4.90 -20.96
N ASN A 531 -26.98 4.50 -22.11
CA ASN A 531 -27.26 5.11 -23.41
C ASN A 531 -28.41 4.40 -24.16
N GLY A 532 -29.36 3.81 -23.43
CA GLY A 532 -30.56 3.20 -24.01
C GLY A 532 -30.29 1.94 -24.83
N GLY A 533 -29.20 1.22 -24.55
CA GLY A 533 -28.77 0.05 -25.29
C GLY A 533 -27.90 0.35 -26.52
N THR A 534 -27.70 1.62 -26.85
CA THR A 534 -26.86 2.05 -27.98
C THR A 534 -25.39 1.67 -27.75
N ARG A 535 -24.74 1.16 -28.80
CA ARG A 535 -23.32 0.78 -28.73
C ARG A 535 -22.45 1.98 -28.36
N VAL A 536 -21.61 1.79 -27.35
CA VAL A 536 -20.65 2.80 -26.88
C VAL A 536 -19.54 3.01 -27.92
N ASP A 537 -19.21 4.28 -28.21
CA ASP A 537 -18.05 4.61 -29.06
C ASP A 537 -16.75 4.18 -28.36
N GLU A 538 -16.03 3.28 -29.02
CA GLU A 538 -14.79 2.65 -28.57
C GLU A 538 -13.72 2.92 -29.62
N LYS A 539 -12.58 3.49 -29.20
CA LYS A 539 -11.46 3.83 -30.09
C LYS A 539 -10.17 3.16 -29.65
N LEU A 540 -9.33 2.84 -30.63
CA LEU A 540 -7.92 2.52 -30.41
C LEU A 540 -7.13 3.81 -30.49
N LEU A 541 -6.46 4.19 -29.40
CA LEU A 541 -5.75 5.46 -29.28
C LEU A 541 -4.35 5.25 -28.71
N PHE A 542 -3.44 6.16 -29.03
CA PHE A 542 -2.04 6.10 -28.64
C PHE A 542 -1.77 6.84 -27.31
N HIS A 543 -0.85 6.30 -26.52
CA HIS A 543 -0.38 6.92 -25.28
C HIS A 543 1.13 6.73 -25.13
N GLY A 544 1.90 7.82 -25.24
CA GLY A 544 3.35 7.81 -25.04
C GLY A 544 3.70 7.88 -23.56
N THR A 545 4.66 7.08 -23.12
CA THR A 545 5.08 7.03 -21.71
C THR A 545 6.55 6.64 -21.57
N GLU A 546 7.06 6.62 -20.34
CA GLU A 546 8.41 6.16 -20.01
C GLU A 546 8.45 4.67 -19.65
N GLU A 547 9.56 3.98 -19.95
CA GLU A 547 9.69 2.53 -19.77
C GLU A 547 9.50 2.07 -18.32
N SER A 548 9.82 2.92 -17.33
CA SER A 548 9.59 2.67 -15.90
C SER A 548 8.12 2.55 -15.51
N LEU A 549 7.18 3.03 -16.33
CA LEU A 549 5.75 2.99 -16.04
C LEU A 549 5.01 1.82 -16.72
N VAL A 550 5.68 1.07 -17.61
CA VAL A 550 5.05 -0.02 -18.37
C VAL A 550 4.43 -1.06 -17.46
N ASP A 551 5.20 -1.57 -16.49
CA ASP A 551 4.72 -2.62 -15.59
C ASP A 551 3.52 -2.15 -14.76
N ALA A 552 3.56 -0.90 -14.29
CA ALA A 552 2.46 -0.32 -13.53
C ALA A 552 1.19 -0.16 -14.38
N ILE A 553 1.31 0.29 -15.64
CA ILE A 553 0.16 0.47 -16.55
C ILE A 553 -0.44 -0.89 -16.94
N CYS A 554 0.39 -1.88 -17.28
CA CYS A 554 -0.08 -3.21 -17.67
C CYS A 554 -0.80 -3.95 -16.53
N ASP A 555 -0.36 -3.72 -15.28
CA ASP A 555 -0.92 -4.39 -14.10
C ASP A 555 -2.13 -3.65 -13.52
N GLN A 556 -2.05 -2.31 -13.39
CA GLN A 556 -3.01 -1.50 -12.63
C GLN A 556 -3.79 -0.48 -13.46
N ASN A 557 -3.57 -0.45 -14.78
CA ASN A 557 -4.15 0.48 -15.73
C ASN A 557 -3.58 1.91 -15.63
N PHE A 558 -4.01 2.80 -16.52
CA PHE A 558 -3.58 4.20 -16.53
C PHE A 558 -4.16 4.96 -15.34
N ASP A 559 -3.31 5.66 -14.57
CA ASP A 559 -3.72 6.54 -13.46
C ASP A 559 -3.05 7.91 -13.61
N TRP A 560 -3.83 8.90 -14.06
CA TRP A 560 -3.36 10.28 -14.29
C TRP A 560 -2.92 11.00 -13.00
N ARG A 561 -3.27 10.49 -11.81
CA ARG A 561 -2.75 11.01 -10.53
C ARG A 561 -1.30 10.61 -10.33
N MET A 562 -0.86 9.53 -10.97
CA MET A 562 0.49 8.98 -10.88
C MET A 562 1.35 9.34 -12.10
N CYS A 563 0.72 9.45 -13.28
CA CYS A 563 1.36 9.92 -14.51
C CYS A 563 1.31 11.45 -14.53
N GLY A 564 2.43 12.10 -14.22
CA GLY A 564 2.54 13.56 -14.11
C GLY A 564 1.72 14.30 -15.18
N VAL A 565 0.93 15.27 -14.74
CA VAL A 565 -0.04 16.01 -15.58
C VAL A 565 0.69 16.92 -16.56
N HIS A 566 1.16 16.35 -17.66
CA HIS A 566 1.74 17.10 -18.76
C HIS A 566 0.61 17.66 -19.64
N GLY A 567 0.35 18.96 -19.55
CA GLY A 567 -0.65 19.65 -20.37
C GLY A 567 -2.09 19.26 -20.02
N THR A 568 -2.64 19.82 -18.95
CA THR A 568 -4.06 19.63 -18.55
C THR A 568 -5.01 20.52 -19.34
N ALA A 569 -4.78 20.77 -20.63
CA ALA A 569 -5.57 21.77 -21.38
C ALA A 569 -7.07 21.43 -21.44
N TYR A 570 -7.40 20.13 -21.46
CA TYR A 570 -8.75 19.62 -21.69
C TYR A 570 -9.32 18.81 -20.51
N GLY A 571 -8.67 18.90 -19.35
CA GLY A 571 -9.10 18.27 -18.10
C GLY A 571 -7.98 17.55 -17.35
N ARG A 572 -8.24 17.18 -16.11
CA ARG A 572 -7.37 16.37 -15.25
C ARG A 572 -7.76 14.90 -15.37
N GLY A 573 -7.32 14.27 -16.45
CA GLY A 573 -7.60 12.87 -16.77
C GLY A 573 -6.43 12.24 -17.53
N SER A 574 -6.61 10.99 -17.96
CA SER A 574 -5.66 10.28 -18.81
C SER A 574 -5.83 10.71 -20.27
N TYR A 575 -4.74 11.13 -20.92
CA TYR A 575 -4.74 11.66 -22.29
C TYR A 575 -4.38 10.57 -23.30
N PHE A 576 -5.13 10.52 -24.40
CA PHE A 576 -4.92 9.61 -25.52
C PHE A 576 -4.99 10.38 -26.83
N ALA A 577 -4.12 10.04 -27.77
CA ALA A 577 -4.06 10.70 -29.07
C ALA A 577 -4.58 9.78 -30.19
N ARG A 578 -5.26 10.36 -31.16
CA ARG A 578 -5.60 9.69 -32.42
C ARG A 578 -4.33 9.32 -33.20
N ASP A 579 -3.37 10.24 -33.23
CA ASP A 579 -2.18 10.16 -34.07
C ASP A 579 -0.94 9.79 -33.24
N ALA A 580 -0.21 8.74 -33.65
CA ALA A 580 0.96 8.25 -32.92
C ALA A 580 2.09 9.28 -32.80
N SER A 581 2.23 10.16 -33.79
CA SER A 581 3.21 11.25 -33.78
C SER A 581 2.99 12.25 -32.65
N TYR A 582 1.73 12.43 -32.22
CA TYR A 582 1.42 13.24 -31.05
C TYR A 582 1.97 12.58 -29.79
N SER A 583 1.73 11.28 -29.62
CA SER A 583 2.16 10.48 -28.47
C SER A 583 3.68 10.33 -28.38
N ASP A 584 4.39 10.29 -29.51
CA ASP A 584 5.86 10.18 -29.54
C ASP A 584 6.58 11.26 -28.74
N ARG A 585 6.00 12.47 -28.68
CA ARG A 585 6.54 13.59 -27.90
C ARG A 585 6.57 13.31 -26.39
N TYR A 586 5.78 12.36 -25.93
CA TYR A 586 5.69 11.92 -24.54
C TYR A 586 6.45 10.61 -24.27
N SER A 587 6.90 9.93 -25.33
CA SER A 587 7.73 8.73 -25.26
C SER A 587 9.19 9.08 -25.00
N ARG A 588 9.56 9.12 -23.71
CA ARG A 588 10.91 9.52 -23.28
C ARG A 588 11.93 8.40 -23.44
N VAL A 589 13.11 8.77 -23.94
CA VAL A 589 14.27 7.89 -24.08
C VAL A 589 15.23 8.15 -22.90
N ARG A 590 15.43 7.18 -22.01
CA ARG A 590 16.46 7.25 -20.95
C ARG A 590 17.28 5.97 -20.94
N GLY A 591 18.54 6.04 -21.36
CA GLY A 591 19.50 4.92 -21.30
C GLY A 591 19.32 3.79 -22.31
N SER A 592 18.20 3.76 -23.05
CA SER A 592 17.92 2.89 -24.21
C SER A 592 17.90 3.75 -25.49
N LEU A 593 18.04 3.15 -26.68
CA LEU A 593 17.76 3.84 -27.96
C LEU A 593 16.28 3.73 -28.37
N ASN A 594 15.49 2.96 -27.63
CA ASN A 594 14.12 2.62 -27.98
C ASN A 594 13.12 3.51 -27.24
N LYS A 595 12.12 3.99 -27.97
CA LYS A 595 10.91 4.60 -27.43
C LYS A 595 9.83 3.55 -27.25
N ILE A 596 8.88 3.87 -26.38
CA ILE A 596 7.71 3.04 -26.13
C ILE A 596 6.42 3.86 -26.19
N MET A 597 5.36 3.24 -26.65
CA MET A 597 4.00 3.78 -26.54
C MET A 597 2.99 2.65 -26.41
N PHE A 598 1.87 2.95 -25.76
CA PHE A 598 0.73 2.07 -25.72
C PHE A 598 -0.24 2.38 -26.86
N VAL A 599 -0.92 1.33 -27.32
CA VAL A 599 -2.21 1.43 -28.00
C VAL A 599 -3.24 0.90 -27.02
N ALA A 600 -4.17 1.77 -26.61
CA ALA A 600 -5.21 1.43 -25.66
C ALA A 600 -6.58 1.41 -26.34
N ARG A 601 -7.44 0.47 -25.93
CA ARG A 601 -8.88 0.57 -26.17
C ARG A 601 -9.46 1.56 -25.16
N VAL A 602 -10.20 2.53 -25.67
CA VAL A 602 -10.77 3.62 -24.86
C VAL A 602 -12.25 3.76 -25.18
N LEU A 603 -13.09 3.62 -24.16
CA LEU A 603 -14.53 3.89 -24.23
C LEU A 603 -14.75 5.40 -24.16
N VAL A 604 -14.63 6.07 -25.31
CA VAL A 604 -14.78 7.53 -25.41
C VAL A 604 -16.23 7.97 -25.26
N GLY A 605 -17.18 7.09 -25.60
CA GLY A 605 -18.62 7.35 -25.46
C GLY A 605 -19.04 8.66 -26.12
N GLU A 606 -19.98 9.37 -25.50
CA GLU A 606 -20.30 10.74 -25.91
C GLU A 606 -19.31 11.73 -25.30
N TYR A 607 -18.71 12.57 -26.13
CA TYR A 607 -17.68 13.52 -25.70
C TYR A 607 -18.08 14.97 -25.98
N THR A 608 -17.43 15.89 -25.27
CA THR A 608 -17.55 17.33 -25.49
C THR A 608 -16.20 18.03 -25.33
N LYS A 609 -16.10 19.29 -25.71
CA LYS A 609 -14.85 20.06 -25.58
C LYS A 609 -14.41 20.19 -24.11
N GLY A 610 -13.19 19.77 -23.84
CA GLY A 610 -12.59 19.81 -22.50
C GLY A 610 -12.15 21.20 -22.06
N ARG A 611 -11.98 21.36 -20.74
CA ARG A 611 -11.40 22.55 -20.10
C ARG A 611 -10.45 22.13 -18.99
N SER A 612 -9.45 22.96 -18.71
CA SER A 612 -8.36 22.59 -17.82
C SER A 612 -8.73 22.38 -16.36
N ASN A 613 -9.83 22.96 -15.91
CA ASN A 613 -10.36 22.83 -14.57
C ASN A 613 -11.25 21.58 -14.38
N TYR A 614 -11.57 20.85 -15.44
CA TYR A 614 -12.42 19.67 -15.33
C TYR A 614 -11.71 18.53 -14.61
N VAL A 615 -12.38 17.95 -13.62
CA VAL A 615 -11.95 16.74 -12.87
C VAL A 615 -12.84 15.53 -13.17
N ARG A 616 -13.91 15.75 -13.94
CA ARG A 616 -14.84 14.77 -14.51
C ARG A 616 -15.49 15.41 -15.75
N PRO A 617 -16.10 14.64 -16.66
CA PRO A 617 -16.83 15.21 -17.79
C PRO A 617 -17.98 16.13 -17.31
N PRO A 618 -18.29 17.20 -18.06
CA PRO A 618 -19.38 18.11 -17.71
C PRO A 618 -20.76 17.46 -17.98
N PRO A 619 -21.86 18.03 -17.44
CA PRO A 619 -23.22 17.60 -17.75
C PRO A 619 -23.60 17.89 -19.22
N LYS A 620 -24.46 17.05 -19.79
CA LYS A 620 -25.08 17.26 -21.10
C LYS A 620 -26.11 18.39 -21.01
N ALA A 621 -26.22 19.20 -22.07
CA ALA A 621 -27.19 20.28 -22.11
C ALA A 621 -28.61 19.76 -21.85
N GLY A 622 -29.30 20.32 -20.85
CA GLY A 622 -30.67 19.94 -20.49
C GLY A 622 -30.83 18.59 -19.78
N SER A 623 -29.75 17.94 -19.35
CA SER A 623 -29.81 16.65 -18.64
C SER A 623 -28.89 16.62 -17.41
N LYS A 624 -29.28 15.84 -16.40
CA LYS A 624 -28.39 15.51 -15.27
C LYS A 624 -27.30 14.50 -15.64
N ALA A 625 -27.39 13.87 -16.81
CA ALA A 625 -26.39 12.94 -17.31
C ALA A 625 -25.09 13.67 -17.71
N LEU A 626 -23.95 13.04 -17.46
CA LEU A 626 -22.65 13.55 -17.86
C LEU A 626 -22.26 13.03 -19.24
N TYR A 627 -21.38 13.77 -19.91
CA TYR A 627 -20.57 13.20 -20.99
C TYR A 627 -19.65 12.08 -20.46
N ASP A 628 -19.07 11.32 -21.37
CA ASP A 628 -18.20 10.17 -21.08
C ASP A 628 -16.72 10.53 -21.13
N SER A 629 -16.35 11.48 -21.98
CA SER A 629 -14.97 11.97 -22.11
C SER A 629 -14.92 13.41 -22.58
N CYS A 630 -13.72 13.98 -22.59
CA CYS A 630 -13.46 15.32 -23.09
C CYS A 630 -12.49 15.28 -24.28
N VAL A 631 -12.64 16.22 -25.22
CA VAL A 631 -11.80 16.31 -26.43
C VAL A 631 -11.25 17.72 -26.63
N ASP A 632 -10.25 17.85 -27.49
CA ASP A 632 -9.72 19.13 -27.96
C ASP A 632 -10.68 19.85 -28.93
N SER A 633 -11.31 19.09 -29.82
CA SER A 633 -12.28 19.55 -30.82
C SER A 633 -13.42 18.55 -30.97
N GLU A 634 -14.67 19.02 -30.95
CA GLU A 634 -15.85 18.15 -31.10
C GLU A 634 -16.07 17.69 -32.55
N ARG A 635 -15.57 18.45 -33.53
CA ARG A 635 -15.76 18.16 -34.97
C ARG A 635 -14.73 17.17 -35.50
N ASP A 636 -13.47 17.34 -35.09
CA ASP A 636 -12.37 16.45 -35.45
C ASP A 636 -11.44 16.24 -34.24
N PRO A 637 -11.79 15.32 -33.33
CA PRO A 637 -11.04 15.12 -32.10
C PRO A 637 -9.71 14.43 -32.39
N SER A 638 -8.61 15.07 -31.98
CA SER A 638 -7.25 14.50 -32.05
C SER A 638 -6.74 14.02 -30.69
N ILE A 639 -7.33 14.55 -29.61
CA ILE A 639 -6.99 14.24 -28.22
C ILE A 639 -8.27 13.86 -27.47
N PHE A 640 -8.21 12.77 -26.72
CA PHE A 640 -9.27 12.33 -25.83
C PHE A 640 -8.76 12.29 -24.39
N VAL A 641 -9.56 12.81 -23.47
CA VAL A 641 -9.29 12.83 -22.03
C VAL A 641 -10.37 12.04 -21.31
N VAL A 642 -9.93 10.99 -20.63
CA VAL A 642 -10.80 10.07 -19.89
C VAL A 642 -10.47 10.14 -18.40
N PHE A 643 -11.51 10.21 -17.58
CA PHE A 643 -11.39 10.46 -16.14
C PHE A 643 -11.47 9.17 -15.32
N GLU A 644 -12.21 8.17 -15.82
CA GLU A 644 -12.36 6.86 -15.18
C GLU A 644 -11.44 5.81 -15.82
N LYS A 645 -10.59 5.18 -15.01
CA LYS A 645 -9.63 4.17 -15.52
C LYS A 645 -10.29 2.92 -16.11
N GLN A 646 -11.51 2.62 -15.68
CA GLN A 646 -12.31 1.48 -16.14
C GLN A 646 -12.73 1.62 -17.62
N GLN A 647 -12.72 2.84 -18.17
CA GLN A 647 -12.97 3.11 -19.58
C GLN A 647 -11.78 2.77 -20.49
N ILE A 648 -10.66 2.28 -19.93
CA ILE A 648 -9.41 2.09 -20.66
C ILE A 648 -8.93 0.66 -20.51
N TYR A 649 -8.41 0.07 -21.59
CA TYR A 649 -7.67 -1.19 -21.57
C TYR A 649 -6.37 -1.05 -22.37
N PRO A 650 -5.18 -1.24 -21.75
CA PRO A 650 -3.92 -1.22 -22.48
C PRO A 650 -3.82 -2.49 -23.33
N GLU A 651 -4.05 -2.39 -24.65
CA GLU A 651 -4.14 -3.58 -25.51
C GLU A 651 -2.80 -3.98 -26.11
N TYR A 652 -2.02 -3.00 -26.56
CA TYR A 652 -0.71 -3.24 -27.15
C TYR A 652 0.36 -2.29 -26.58
N LEU A 653 1.57 -2.79 -26.47
CA LEU A 653 2.79 -2.03 -26.21
C LEU A 653 3.66 -2.09 -27.47
N ILE A 654 4.00 -0.92 -28.01
CA ILE A 654 4.87 -0.77 -29.19
C ILE A 654 6.23 -0.28 -28.71
N LYS A 655 7.29 -1.03 -29.04
CA LYS A 655 8.68 -0.57 -28.92
C LYS A 655 9.20 -0.20 -30.31
N TYR A 656 9.76 0.99 -30.46
CA TYR A 656 10.18 1.53 -31.75
C TYR A 656 11.40 2.45 -31.61
N ARG A 657 12.02 2.79 -32.74
CA ARG A 657 13.11 3.77 -32.85
C ARG A 657 12.72 4.93 -33.74
#